data_AF-A0A7L2WMG8-F1
#
_entry.id   AF-A0A7L2WMG8-F1
#
_cell.length_a   1.000
_cell.length_b   1.000
_cell.length_c   1.000
_cell.angle_alpha   90.00
_cell.angle_beta   90.00
_cell.angle_gamma   90.00
#
_symmetry.space_group_name_H-M   'P 1'
#
loop_
_entity.id
_entity.type
_entity.pdbx_description
1 polymer ?
#
loop_
_entity_poly.entity_id
_entity_poly.type
_entity_poly.pdbx_seq_one_letter_code
_entity_poly.pdbx_strand_id
1 'polypeptide(L)'
;GHHTPSAGGPFSALTPSIWPQEILAKYTQREESIEQPEFHYDEFGFRVDKEDGAEPNSSKLLGVPLVEEPQQRLKWQAHLEFTHNHDVGDLTWDKIEVTLPHSDKLRSLVLAGIPHSMRPQLWMRLSGALQKKRNSEMSYRDIVKNSSNDETIAAKQIEKDLLRTMPSNACFSNMNSIGVPRLRRILRGLAWLYPEIGYCQGTGMVAASLLLFLEEEDAFWMMCAIIEELVPASYFSTTLMGVQTDQRVLRQLIVQYLPRLDKLLQEHDIELSLITLHWFLTSFASVVHIKLLLRIWDLFFYQGSLVLFQLTLGMLSMKEDELIQSENSASIFNTLSDIPSQIEDADVLLREAMRVAGSLTDVAVETQRRKHLAYLIADQGQLLNSSTTVNNLSKIVRRRTQRRKSGITSLLFGDDDLEALKAKNIKQTELVADLREAILQVARHFQCVDPKNCSIDLTPDYSMESHQRDHENYVACSRNRRRRAKALLDFERHDDDELGFRKNDIITIISQKDEHCWVGELNGLRGWFPAKFVEILDERSKEYSVAGDDSVTEGVTDLVRGTLCPALKSIFEHGLKKPSLLGGPCHPWLFIEEAASREVERDFDSVYSRLVLCKTYRLDEDGKVLTPEELLYRAVQAVNMTHNAAHAQMDVKLRSLICVGLNEQVLHLWLEVLCSSLQTVEKWFHPWSFLRSPGWVQIKCELRVLCKFAFSLSQDWELPVKREEKEKKPLKEGVQDMLVKHHLFSWDIDG
;
A
#
# COMPACT_ATOMS: atom_id res chain seq x y z
N GLY A 1 -45.21 -21.01 -11.20
CA GLY A 1 -44.50 -22.30 -11.31
C GLY A 1 -43.01 -22.04 -11.35
N HIS A 2 -42.17 -23.00 -11.00
CA HIS A 2 -40.74 -22.94 -11.30
C HIS A 2 -40.50 -23.56 -12.68
N HIS A 3 -39.89 -22.78 -13.57
CA HIS A 3 -39.53 -23.22 -14.91
C HIS A 3 -38.10 -23.79 -14.87
N THR A 4 -37.91 -24.95 -15.48
CA THR A 4 -36.60 -25.60 -15.61
C THR A 4 -36.13 -25.46 -17.06
N PRO A 5 -34.90 -24.98 -17.31
CA PRO A 5 -34.33 -24.92 -18.65
C PRO A 5 -34.31 -26.29 -19.33
N SER A 6 -34.52 -26.32 -20.65
CA SER A 6 -34.23 -27.50 -21.47
C SER A 6 -32.72 -27.73 -21.59
N ALA A 7 -32.29 -28.99 -21.71
CA ALA A 7 -30.87 -29.32 -21.83
C ALA A 7 -30.26 -28.66 -23.09
N GLY A 8 -29.15 -27.93 -22.93
CA GLY A 8 -28.52 -27.16 -24.00
C GLY A 8 -29.28 -25.90 -24.43
N GLY A 9 -30.42 -25.61 -23.78
CA GLY A 9 -31.19 -24.40 -23.98
C GLY A 9 -30.72 -23.22 -23.12
N PRO A 10 -31.36 -22.04 -23.25
CA PRO A 10 -31.01 -20.86 -22.49
C PRO A 10 -30.95 -21.11 -20.99
N PHE A 11 -29.90 -20.62 -20.31
CA PHE A 11 -29.68 -20.77 -18.86
C PHE A 11 -29.43 -22.19 -18.34
N SER A 12 -29.36 -23.21 -19.21
CA SER A 12 -29.23 -24.62 -18.80
C SER A 12 -27.91 -24.97 -18.13
N ALA A 13 -26.85 -24.17 -18.33
CA ALA A 13 -25.55 -24.33 -17.68
C ALA A 13 -25.39 -23.50 -16.39
N LEU A 14 -26.46 -22.84 -15.93
CA LEU A 14 -26.45 -22.06 -14.69
C LEU A 14 -26.86 -22.88 -13.48
N THR A 15 -26.33 -22.54 -12.30
CA THR A 15 -26.82 -23.12 -11.04
C THR A 15 -28.32 -22.81 -10.86
N PRO A 16 -29.15 -23.77 -10.43
CA PRO A 16 -30.60 -23.57 -10.34
C PRO A 16 -31.03 -22.34 -9.53
N SER A 17 -30.24 -21.97 -8.51
CA SER A 17 -30.58 -20.87 -7.63
C SER A 17 -30.49 -19.49 -8.32
N ILE A 18 -29.79 -19.34 -9.45
CA ILE A 18 -29.65 -18.07 -10.17
C ILE A 18 -30.48 -18.01 -11.46
N TRP A 19 -31.32 -19.00 -11.74
CA TRP A 19 -32.17 -18.99 -12.93
C TRP A 19 -33.13 -17.79 -12.94
N PRO A 20 -33.16 -17.00 -14.04
CA PRO A 20 -34.06 -15.86 -14.17
C PRO A 20 -35.48 -16.35 -14.49
N GLN A 21 -36.23 -16.73 -13.45
CA GLN A 21 -37.55 -17.37 -13.56
C GLN A 21 -38.56 -16.58 -14.41
N GLU A 22 -38.56 -15.24 -14.32
CA GLU A 22 -39.44 -14.39 -15.13
C GLU A 22 -39.12 -14.45 -16.63
N ILE A 23 -37.83 -14.56 -16.97
CA ILE A 23 -37.39 -14.68 -18.36
C ILE A 23 -37.68 -16.10 -18.87
N LEU A 24 -37.40 -17.13 -18.07
CA LEU A 24 -37.71 -18.52 -18.40
C LEU A 24 -39.21 -18.77 -18.61
N ALA A 25 -40.06 -18.14 -17.81
CA ALA A 25 -41.51 -18.21 -17.99
C ALA A 25 -41.94 -17.67 -19.36
N LYS A 26 -41.35 -16.55 -19.80
CA LYS A 26 -41.60 -15.98 -21.14
C LYS A 26 -41.11 -16.87 -22.27
N TYR A 27 -39.97 -17.55 -22.11
CA TYR A 27 -39.49 -18.53 -23.09
C TYR A 27 -40.43 -19.73 -23.20
N THR A 28 -40.89 -20.25 -22.06
CA THR A 28 -41.84 -21.38 -22.02
C THR A 28 -43.20 -21.02 -22.64
N GLN A 29 -43.65 -19.77 -22.49
CA GLN A 29 -44.91 -19.29 -23.08
C GLN A 29 -44.80 -18.93 -24.57
N ARG A 30 -43.59 -18.66 -25.09
CA ARG A 30 -43.36 -18.18 -26.47
C ARG A 30 -43.15 -19.28 -27.50
N GLU A 31 -42.89 -20.53 -27.09
CA GLU A 31 -42.86 -21.68 -28.01
C GLU A 31 -44.19 -21.86 -28.79
N GLU A 32 -45.27 -21.17 -28.37
CA GLU A 32 -46.57 -21.14 -29.03
C GLU A 32 -46.78 -19.96 -30.02
N SER A 33 -45.81 -19.05 -30.20
CA SER A 33 -45.94 -17.84 -31.06
C SER A 33 -44.81 -17.68 -32.09
N ILE A 34 -45.16 -17.41 -33.36
CA ILE A 34 -44.27 -17.51 -34.56
C ILE A 34 -43.27 -16.34 -34.71
N GLU A 35 -43.37 -15.26 -33.93
CA GLU A 35 -42.43 -14.14 -34.03
C GLU A 35 -41.10 -14.44 -33.34
N GLN A 36 -40.05 -14.64 -34.14
CA GLN A 36 -38.70 -14.87 -33.62
C GLN A 36 -38.11 -13.57 -33.06
N PRO A 37 -37.65 -13.55 -31.79
CA PRO A 37 -37.08 -12.34 -31.18
C PRO A 37 -35.80 -11.86 -31.89
N GLU A 38 -35.48 -10.59 -31.72
CA GLU A 38 -34.29 -9.90 -32.26
C GLU A 38 -32.97 -10.47 -31.67
N PHE A 39 -33.06 -11.08 -30.48
CA PHE A 39 -31.96 -11.72 -29.78
C PHE A 39 -32.44 -12.93 -28.97
N HIS A 40 -31.53 -13.81 -28.60
CA HIS A 40 -31.78 -14.92 -27.67
C HIS A 40 -30.74 -14.95 -26.55
N TYR A 41 -30.93 -15.81 -25.55
CA TYR A 41 -29.92 -16.07 -24.51
C TYR A 41 -29.26 -17.42 -24.73
N ASP A 42 -27.96 -17.50 -24.51
CA ASP A 42 -27.23 -18.76 -24.54
C ASP A 42 -27.43 -19.59 -23.26
N GLU A 43 -26.82 -20.77 -23.21
CA GLU A 43 -26.87 -21.69 -22.07
C GLU A 43 -26.30 -21.11 -20.76
N PHE A 44 -25.50 -20.04 -20.84
CA PHE A 44 -24.93 -19.30 -19.71
C PHE A 44 -25.67 -17.98 -19.41
N GLY A 45 -26.73 -17.69 -20.14
CA GLY A 45 -27.57 -16.51 -19.97
C GLY A 45 -27.01 -15.21 -20.55
N PHE A 46 -26.01 -15.27 -21.43
CA PHE A 46 -25.57 -14.09 -22.20
C PHE A 46 -26.48 -13.87 -23.40
N ARG A 47 -26.79 -12.59 -23.65
CA ARG A 47 -27.54 -12.18 -24.84
C ARG A 47 -26.69 -12.40 -26.09
N VAL A 48 -27.28 -13.06 -27.08
CA VAL A 48 -26.73 -13.29 -28.42
C VAL A 48 -27.68 -12.66 -29.43
N ASP A 49 -27.21 -11.63 -30.12
CA ASP A 49 -27.99 -10.96 -31.15
C ASP A 49 -28.00 -11.79 -32.45
N LYS A 50 -29.04 -11.65 -33.28
CA LYS A 50 -29.18 -12.45 -34.52
C LYS A 50 -28.08 -12.21 -35.55
N GLU A 51 -27.48 -11.02 -35.57
CA GLU A 51 -26.39 -10.66 -36.50
C GLU A 51 -25.07 -11.31 -36.09
N ASP A 52 -24.78 -11.43 -34.78
CA ASP A 52 -23.56 -12.08 -34.27
C ASP A 52 -23.49 -13.57 -34.66
N GLY A 53 -24.62 -14.27 -34.80
CA GLY A 53 -24.61 -15.66 -35.27
C GLY A 53 -24.22 -15.84 -36.75
N ALA A 54 -24.22 -14.76 -37.53
CA ALA A 54 -24.00 -14.75 -38.98
C ALA A 54 -22.72 -13.99 -39.41
N GLU A 55 -22.08 -13.24 -38.51
CA GLU A 55 -20.83 -12.54 -38.80
C GLU A 55 -19.60 -13.45 -38.72
N PRO A 56 -18.63 -13.32 -39.65
CA PRO A 56 -17.40 -14.13 -39.66
C PRO A 56 -16.47 -13.89 -38.45
N ASN A 57 -16.71 -12.84 -37.65
CA ASN A 57 -15.91 -12.47 -36.48
C ASN A 57 -16.53 -12.91 -35.13
N SER A 58 -17.68 -13.58 -35.12
CA SER A 58 -18.24 -14.10 -33.86
C SER A 58 -17.52 -15.36 -33.41
N SER A 59 -17.33 -15.49 -32.09
CA SER A 59 -16.63 -16.64 -31.53
C SER A 59 -17.34 -17.93 -31.92
N LYS A 60 -16.66 -18.85 -32.62
CA LYS A 60 -17.21 -20.18 -32.98
C LYS A 60 -17.75 -20.95 -31.78
N LEU A 61 -17.29 -20.61 -30.57
CA LEU A 61 -17.77 -21.15 -29.30
C LEU A 61 -19.24 -20.81 -29.00
N LEU A 62 -19.81 -19.75 -29.57
CA LEU A 62 -21.23 -19.38 -29.39
C LEU A 62 -22.17 -20.45 -29.98
N GLY A 63 -21.77 -21.11 -31.08
CA GLY A 63 -22.59 -22.10 -31.79
C GLY A 63 -22.43 -23.56 -31.33
N VAL A 64 -21.48 -23.86 -30.44
CA VAL A 64 -21.17 -25.24 -30.00
C VAL A 64 -21.78 -25.52 -28.63
N PRO A 65 -22.85 -26.31 -28.47
CA PRO A 65 -23.47 -26.54 -27.15
C PRO A 65 -22.49 -27.10 -26.12
N LEU A 66 -22.68 -26.77 -24.84
CA LEU A 66 -21.93 -27.38 -23.74
C LEU A 66 -22.38 -28.83 -23.56
N VAL A 67 -21.69 -29.77 -24.21
CA VAL A 67 -21.96 -31.21 -24.09
C VAL A 67 -20.98 -31.85 -23.11
N GLU A 68 -21.48 -32.45 -22.04
CA GLU A 68 -20.68 -33.30 -21.17
C GLU A 68 -20.45 -34.67 -21.81
N GLU A 69 -19.20 -35.05 -22.04
CA GLU A 69 -18.87 -36.39 -22.53
C GLU A 69 -19.07 -37.43 -21.40
N PRO A 70 -19.93 -38.44 -21.58
CA PRO A 70 -20.19 -39.45 -20.54
C PRO A 70 -18.93 -40.21 -20.11
N GLN A 71 -18.01 -40.46 -21.05
CA GLN A 71 -16.75 -41.15 -20.78
C GLN A 71 -15.83 -40.35 -19.85
N GLN A 72 -15.78 -39.03 -20.02
CA GLN A 72 -14.98 -38.16 -19.16
C GLN A 72 -15.56 -38.14 -17.74
N ARG A 73 -16.88 -38.07 -17.61
CA ARG A 73 -17.56 -38.17 -16.31
C ARG A 73 -17.28 -39.50 -15.61
N LEU A 74 -17.37 -40.62 -16.34
CA LEU A 74 -17.06 -41.94 -15.79
C LEU A 74 -15.61 -42.06 -15.31
N LYS A 75 -14.64 -41.47 -16.02
CA LYS A 75 -13.23 -41.43 -15.57
C LYS A 75 -13.06 -40.68 -14.25
N TRP A 76 -13.78 -39.57 -14.06
CA TRP A 76 -13.79 -38.82 -12.80
C TRP A 76 -14.46 -39.60 -11.66
N GLN A 77 -15.62 -40.21 -11.92
CA GLN A 77 -16.31 -41.05 -10.95
C GLN A 77 -15.43 -42.21 -10.50
N ALA A 78 -14.87 -42.98 -11.44
CA ALA A 78 -13.97 -44.10 -11.14
C ALA A 78 -12.74 -43.67 -10.33
N HIS A 79 -12.17 -42.50 -10.62
CA HIS A 79 -11.03 -41.98 -9.84
C HIS A 79 -11.43 -41.64 -8.40
N LEU A 80 -12.56 -40.96 -8.21
CA LEU A 80 -13.05 -40.59 -6.88
C LEU A 80 -13.48 -41.82 -6.08
N GLU A 81 -14.15 -42.79 -6.71
CA GLU A 81 -14.52 -44.06 -6.08
C GLU A 81 -13.28 -44.84 -5.62
N PHE A 82 -12.28 -44.99 -6.49
CA PHE A 82 -11.06 -45.71 -6.14
C PHE A 82 -10.27 -45.03 -5.01
N THR A 83 -10.28 -43.70 -4.96
CA THR A 83 -9.43 -42.94 -4.03
C THR A 83 -10.12 -42.71 -2.68
N HIS A 84 -11.46 -42.60 -2.64
CA HIS A 84 -12.19 -42.16 -1.44
C HIS A 84 -13.31 -43.10 -0.99
N ASN A 85 -13.71 -44.10 -1.79
CA ASN A 85 -14.75 -45.04 -1.37
C ASN A 85 -14.12 -46.23 -0.63
N HIS A 86 -14.07 -46.15 0.70
CA HIS A 86 -13.56 -47.23 1.56
C HIS A 86 -14.66 -48.13 2.14
N ASP A 87 -15.94 -47.80 1.89
CA ASP A 87 -17.10 -48.49 2.45
C ASP A 87 -18.03 -49.05 1.35
N VAL A 88 -18.86 -50.04 1.72
CA VAL A 88 -19.85 -50.63 0.81
C VAL A 88 -21.05 -49.67 0.66
N GLY A 89 -21.16 -48.99 -0.50
CA GLY A 89 -22.31 -48.17 -0.87
C GLY A 89 -22.00 -47.15 -1.97
N ASP A 90 -23.03 -46.44 -2.43
CA ASP A 90 -22.89 -45.41 -3.47
C ASP A 90 -22.01 -44.25 -3.01
N LEU A 91 -21.17 -43.74 -3.92
CA LEU A 91 -20.31 -42.58 -3.67
C LEU A 91 -21.15 -41.30 -3.69
N THR A 92 -21.09 -40.57 -2.59
CA THR A 92 -21.75 -39.27 -2.42
C THR A 92 -20.73 -38.20 -2.04
N TRP A 93 -21.05 -36.92 -2.30
CA TRP A 93 -20.10 -35.83 -2.08
C TRP A 93 -19.70 -35.65 -0.61
N ASP A 94 -20.51 -36.09 0.36
CA ASP A 94 -20.18 -36.09 1.79
C ASP A 94 -19.08 -37.10 2.15
N LYS A 95 -18.92 -38.17 1.38
CA LYS A 95 -17.87 -39.18 1.56
C LYS A 95 -16.53 -38.78 0.94
N ILE A 96 -16.54 -37.80 0.03
CA ILE A 96 -15.32 -37.29 -0.59
C ILE A 96 -14.68 -36.26 0.33
N GLU A 97 -13.38 -36.41 0.57
CA GLU A 97 -12.58 -35.52 1.40
C GLU A 97 -12.75 -34.04 1.03
N VAL A 98 -12.53 -33.18 2.03
CA VAL A 98 -12.67 -31.72 1.94
C VAL A 98 -11.66 -31.09 0.99
N THR A 99 -10.52 -31.73 0.85
CA THR A 99 -9.40 -31.34 -0.02
C THR A 99 -9.00 -32.55 -0.84
N LEU A 100 -8.61 -32.35 -2.10
CA LEU A 100 -8.11 -33.43 -2.95
C LEU A 100 -6.58 -33.32 -3.04
N PRO A 101 -5.82 -34.31 -2.54
CA PRO A 101 -4.37 -34.27 -2.60
C PRO A 101 -3.87 -34.31 -4.05
N HIS A 102 -2.82 -33.55 -4.34
CA HIS A 102 -2.27 -33.50 -5.69
C HIS A 102 -1.66 -34.85 -6.07
N SER A 103 -2.02 -35.35 -7.24
CA SER A 103 -1.44 -36.54 -7.85
C SER A 103 -1.34 -36.35 -9.36
N ASP A 104 -0.42 -37.09 -10.01
CA ASP A 104 -0.32 -37.07 -11.47
C ASP A 104 -1.61 -37.49 -12.16
N LYS A 105 -2.35 -38.41 -11.54
CA LYS A 105 -3.65 -38.85 -12.06
C LYS A 105 -4.68 -37.73 -11.99
N LEU A 106 -4.80 -37.06 -10.84
CA LEU A 106 -5.71 -35.91 -10.70
C LEU A 106 -5.34 -34.79 -11.67
N ARG A 107 -4.05 -34.47 -11.79
CA ARG A 107 -3.54 -33.50 -12.77
C ARG A 107 -3.96 -33.86 -14.19
N SER A 108 -3.81 -35.12 -14.59
CA SER A 108 -4.21 -35.59 -15.94
C SER A 108 -5.71 -35.45 -16.19
N LEU A 109 -6.54 -35.66 -15.16
CA LEU A 109 -8.00 -35.51 -15.26
C LEU A 109 -8.40 -34.04 -15.36
N VAL A 110 -7.79 -33.15 -14.58
CA VAL A 110 -8.02 -31.69 -14.66
C VAL A 110 -7.57 -31.15 -16.03
N LEU A 111 -6.41 -31.58 -16.54
CA LEU A 111 -5.92 -31.23 -17.87
C LEU A 111 -6.88 -31.68 -18.97
N ALA A 112 -7.43 -32.90 -18.89
CA ALA A 112 -8.46 -33.36 -19.83
C ALA A 112 -9.79 -32.60 -19.66
N GLY A 113 -10.08 -32.16 -18.44
CA GLY A 113 -11.17 -31.27 -18.09
C GLY A 113 -12.20 -31.83 -17.13
N ILE A 114 -12.87 -30.92 -16.45
CA ILE A 114 -13.86 -31.24 -15.43
C ILE A 114 -15.26 -31.21 -16.07
N PRO A 115 -16.04 -32.30 -15.96
CA PRO A 115 -17.45 -32.31 -16.37
C PRO A 115 -18.20 -31.16 -15.68
N HIS A 116 -19.01 -30.42 -16.42
CA HIS A 116 -19.59 -29.17 -15.94
C HIS A 116 -20.40 -29.33 -14.64
N SER A 117 -21.23 -30.35 -14.54
CA SER A 117 -22.02 -30.71 -13.37
C SER A 117 -21.20 -31.14 -12.15
N MET A 118 -19.91 -31.46 -12.30
CA MET A 118 -19.01 -31.78 -11.20
C MET A 118 -18.20 -30.58 -10.71
N ARG A 119 -18.12 -29.49 -11.50
CA ARG A 119 -17.34 -28.29 -11.15
C ARG A 119 -17.73 -27.68 -9.80
N PRO A 120 -19.01 -27.53 -9.43
CA PRO A 120 -19.35 -26.87 -8.16
C PRO A 120 -18.72 -27.56 -6.94
N GLN A 121 -18.63 -28.88 -6.99
CA GLN A 121 -18.08 -29.69 -5.91
C GLN A 121 -16.56 -29.85 -5.99
N LEU A 122 -16.01 -29.95 -7.21
CA LEU A 122 -14.58 -30.11 -7.42
C LEU A 122 -13.83 -28.80 -7.23
N TRP A 123 -14.28 -27.68 -7.80
CA TRP A 123 -13.63 -26.37 -7.64
C TRP A 123 -13.51 -25.98 -6.16
N MET A 124 -14.56 -26.21 -5.36
CA MET A 124 -14.54 -25.95 -3.93
C MET A 124 -13.46 -26.75 -3.18
N ARG A 125 -13.15 -27.98 -3.63
CA ARG A 125 -12.12 -28.84 -3.02
C ARG A 125 -10.72 -28.53 -3.54
N LEU A 126 -10.59 -28.33 -4.85
CA LEU A 126 -9.31 -28.08 -5.52
C LEU A 126 -8.69 -26.76 -5.04
N SER A 127 -9.52 -25.73 -4.89
CA SER A 127 -9.10 -24.40 -4.45
C SER A 127 -8.86 -24.25 -2.95
N GLY A 128 -9.22 -25.23 -2.12
CA GLY A 128 -9.23 -25.12 -0.66
C GLY A 128 -10.43 -24.36 -0.07
N ALA A 129 -11.36 -23.82 -0.88
CA ALA A 129 -12.50 -23.06 -0.39
C ALA A 129 -13.45 -23.85 0.52
N LEU A 130 -13.67 -25.15 0.24
CA LEU A 130 -14.50 -26.01 1.09
C LEU A 130 -13.89 -26.18 2.47
N GLN A 131 -12.57 -26.31 2.54
CA GLN A 131 -11.84 -26.39 3.80
C GLN A 131 -11.98 -25.08 4.58
N LYS A 132 -11.85 -23.95 3.89
CA LYS A 132 -12.03 -22.62 4.48
C LYS A 132 -13.45 -22.42 5.01
N LYS A 133 -14.47 -22.80 4.22
CA LYS A 133 -15.88 -22.78 4.62
C LYS A 133 -16.13 -23.60 5.89
N ARG A 134 -15.65 -24.84 5.93
CA ARG A 134 -15.85 -25.76 7.09
C ARG A 134 -15.09 -25.31 8.35
N ASN A 135 -13.91 -24.73 8.19
CA ASN A 135 -13.07 -24.28 9.30
C ASN A 135 -13.41 -22.87 9.79
N SER A 136 -14.29 -22.15 9.10
CA SER A 136 -14.69 -20.80 9.51
C SER A 136 -15.56 -20.85 10.77
N GLU A 137 -15.16 -20.10 11.79
CA GLU A 137 -15.99 -19.87 12.97
C GLU A 137 -17.19 -18.95 12.70
N MET A 138 -17.18 -18.20 11.58
CA MET A 138 -18.21 -17.24 11.18
C MET A 138 -19.00 -17.78 10.00
N SER A 139 -20.33 -17.83 10.11
CA SER A 139 -21.17 -18.24 8.99
C SER A 139 -21.27 -17.12 7.95
N TYR A 140 -21.48 -17.48 6.68
CA TYR A 140 -21.73 -16.50 5.62
C TYR A 140 -22.91 -15.59 5.94
N ARG A 141 -23.96 -16.14 6.57
CA ARG A 141 -25.13 -15.37 7.02
C ARG A 141 -24.75 -14.26 8.00
N ASP A 142 -23.84 -14.54 8.93
CA ASP A 142 -23.37 -13.55 9.90
C ASP A 142 -22.52 -12.47 9.23
N ILE A 143 -21.68 -12.86 8.26
CA ILE A 143 -20.88 -11.91 7.46
C ILE A 143 -21.79 -10.95 6.70
N VAL A 144 -22.78 -11.46 5.98
CA VAL A 144 -23.76 -10.65 5.24
C VAL A 144 -24.46 -9.66 6.18
N LYS A 145 -24.92 -10.13 7.33
CA LYS A 145 -25.58 -9.29 8.34
C LYS A 145 -24.67 -8.17 8.84
N ASN A 146 -23.40 -8.47 9.10
CA ASN A 146 -22.44 -7.51 9.63
C ASN A 146 -21.90 -6.53 8.57
N SER A 147 -21.99 -6.89 7.29
CA SER A 147 -21.54 -6.07 6.15
C SER A 147 -22.61 -5.11 5.58
N SER A 148 -23.75 -4.94 6.26
CA SER A 148 -24.90 -4.21 5.73
C SER A 148 -24.77 -2.68 5.77
N ASN A 149 -23.64 -2.12 6.19
CA ASN A 149 -23.46 -0.67 6.30
C ASN A 149 -23.23 0.00 4.93
N ASP A 150 -24.20 0.81 4.50
CA ASP A 150 -24.20 1.52 3.22
C ASP A 150 -23.29 2.76 3.17
N GLU A 151 -22.79 3.24 4.31
CA GLU A 151 -22.04 4.51 4.36
C GLU A 151 -20.56 4.37 3.94
N THR A 152 -20.06 3.13 3.86
CA THR A 152 -18.65 2.88 3.54
C THR A 152 -18.29 3.27 2.10
N ILE A 153 -17.04 3.68 1.87
CA ILE A 153 -16.52 4.03 0.53
C ILE A 153 -16.66 2.83 -0.42
N ALA A 154 -16.31 1.63 0.06
CA ALA A 154 -16.44 0.39 -0.70
C ALA A 154 -17.90 0.10 -1.09
N ALA A 155 -18.87 0.26 -0.18
CA ALA A 155 -20.28 0.04 -0.52
C ALA A 155 -20.76 0.97 -1.65
N LYS A 156 -20.36 2.25 -1.63
CA LYS A 156 -20.71 3.22 -2.69
C LYS A 156 -20.08 2.87 -4.04
N GLN A 157 -18.85 2.34 -4.05
CA GLN A 157 -18.19 1.88 -5.28
C GLN A 157 -18.86 0.62 -5.82
N ILE A 158 -19.15 -0.35 -4.95
CA ILE A 158 -19.86 -1.59 -5.31
C ILE A 158 -21.18 -1.26 -6.01
N GLU A 159 -22.04 -0.40 -5.45
CA GLU A 159 -23.32 -0.06 -6.07
C GLU A 159 -23.18 0.51 -7.49
N LYS A 160 -22.13 1.31 -7.74
CA LYS A 160 -21.88 1.86 -9.07
C LYS A 160 -21.40 0.80 -10.06
N ASP A 161 -20.74 -0.25 -9.60
CA ASP A 161 -20.13 -1.29 -10.44
C ASP A 161 -21.08 -2.47 -10.72
N LEU A 162 -22.11 -2.68 -9.88
CA LEU A 162 -23.04 -3.82 -10.01
C LEU A 162 -23.65 -3.95 -11.42
N LEU A 163 -24.18 -2.85 -11.97
CA LEU A 163 -24.81 -2.87 -13.31
C LEU A 163 -23.79 -2.79 -14.47
N ARG A 164 -22.52 -2.51 -14.16
CA ARG A 164 -21.43 -2.57 -15.14
C ARG A 164 -20.80 -3.97 -15.20
N THR A 165 -21.16 -4.87 -14.28
CA THR A 165 -20.65 -6.24 -14.22
C THR A 165 -21.55 -7.16 -15.03
N MET A 166 -21.04 -7.70 -16.14
CA MET A 166 -21.78 -8.56 -17.07
C MET A 166 -23.14 -7.99 -17.54
N PRO A 167 -23.14 -6.80 -18.16
CA PRO A 167 -24.38 -6.13 -18.56
C PRO A 167 -25.18 -6.92 -19.62
N SER A 168 -24.52 -7.77 -20.42
CA SER A 168 -25.15 -8.63 -21.42
C SER A 168 -25.74 -9.93 -20.84
N ASN A 169 -25.48 -10.24 -19.56
CA ASN A 169 -26.00 -11.46 -18.92
C ASN A 169 -27.36 -11.20 -18.25
N ALA A 170 -28.35 -12.05 -18.50
CA ALA A 170 -29.70 -11.90 -17.97
C ALA A 170 -29.78 -11.87 -16.43
N CYS A 171 -28.81 -12.49 -15.74
CA CYS A 171 -28.77 -12.55 -14.28
C CYS A 171 -28.27 -11.24 -13.65
N PHE A 172 -27.66 -10.34 -14.43
CA PHE A 172 -27.00 -9.12 -13.95
C PHE A 172 -27.39 -7.84 -14.72
N SER A 173 -28.11 -7.96 -15.83
CA SER A 173 -28.40 -6.86 -16.77
C SER A 173 -29.21 -5.69 -16.20
N ASN A 174 -29.98 -5.90 -15.14
CA ASN A 174 -30.79 -4.85 -14.51
C ASN A 174 -30.84 -4.99 -12.99
N MET A 175 -31.21 -3.92 -12.27
CA MET A 175 -31.16 -3.87 -10.81
C MET A 175 -32.05 -4.93 -10.12
N ASN A 176 -33.10 -5.38 -10.82
CA ASN A 176 -34.03 -6.39 -10.35
C ASN A 176 -33.60 -7.82 -10.74
N SER A 177 -32.51 -7.98 -11.48
CA SER A 177 -32.02 -9.29 -11.89
C SER A 177 -31.54 -10.07 -10.67
N ILE A 178 -31.83 -11.37 -10.66
CA ILE A 178 -31.63 -12.23 -9.49
C ILE A 178 -30.18 -12.29 -8.99
N GLY A 179 -29.20 -12.10 -9.86
CA GLY A 179 -27.78 -12.11 -9.53
C GLY A 179 -27.29 -10.83 -8.85
N VAL A 180 -27.85 -9.66 -9.17
CA VAL A 180 -27.42 -8.36 -8.62
C VAL A 180 -27.43 -8.29 -7.08
N PRO A 181 -28.53 -8.65 -6.38
CA PRO A 181 -28.53 -8.62 -4.92
C PRO A 181 -27.59 -9.66 -4.29
N ARG A 182 -27.34 -10.79 -4.97
CA ARG A 182 -26.38 -11.81 -4.51
C ARG A 182 -24.94 -11.30 -4.62
N LEU A 183 -24.60 -10.75 -5.78
CA LEU A 183 -23.30 -10.14 -6.04
C LEU A 183 -23.01 -9.02 -5.04
N ARG A 184 -24.00 -8.15 -4.77
CA ARG A 184 -23.89 -7.10 -3.74
C ARG A 184 -23.50 -7.67 -2.38
N ARG A 185 -24.18 -8.74 -1.92
CA ARG A 185 -23.89 -9.37 -0.63
C ARG A 185 -22.49 -9.95 -0.57
N ILE A 186 -22.08 -10.66 -1.61
CA ILE A 186 -20.72 -11.23 -1.70
C ILE A 186 -19.67 -10.11 -1.63
N LEU A 187 -19.78 -9.09 -2.48
CA LEU A 187 -18.78 -8.02 -2.55
C LEU A 187 -18.72 -7.18 -1.26
N ARG A 188 -19.86 -6.91 -0.62
CA ARG A 188 -19.90 -6.25 0.69
C ARG A 188 -19.31 -7.11 1.79
N GLY A 189 -19.62 -8.41 1.79
CA GLY A 189 -19.03 -9.38 2.71
C GLY A 189 -17.50 -9.42 2.59
N LEU A 190 -16.98 -9.42 1.35
CA LEU A 190 -15.54 -9.40 1.08
C LEU A 190 -14.89 -8.09 1.55
N ALA A 191 -15.47 -6.93 1.19
CA ALA A 191 -14.94 -5.63 1.63
C ALA A 191 -14.97 -5.47 3.16
N TRP A 192 -15.97 -6.06 3.83
CA TRP A 192 -16.07 -6.07 5.29
C TRP A 192 -15.06 -7.01 5.95
N LEU A 193 -14.81 -8.16 5.33
CA LEU A 193 -13.86 -9.16 5.81
C LEU A 193 -12.41 -8.71 5.59
N TYR A 194 -12.13 -8.03 4.47
CA TYR A 194 -10.81 -7.53 4.08
C TYR A 194 -10.79 -5.99 3.92
N PRO A 195 -10.92 -5.21 5.01
CA PRO A 195 -11.02 -3.75 4.93
C PRO A 195 -9.78 -3.06 4.36
N GLU A 196 -8.59 -3.66 4.50
CA GLU A 196 -7.34 -3.13 3.93
C GLU A 196 -7.25 -3.34 2.40
N ILE A 197 -7.96 -4.35 1.88
CA ILE A 197 -8.10 -4.59 0.44
C ILE A 197 -9.18 -3.65 -0.11
N GLY A 198 -10.30 -3.52 0.61
CA GLY A 198 -11.43 -2.71 0.21
C GLY A 198 -12.17 -3.32 -0.98
N TYR A 199 -12.42 -2.50 -2.01
CA TYR A 199 -13.05 -2.94 -3.26
C TYR A 199 -12.27 -2.37 -4.44
N CYS A 200 -11.81 -3.25 -5.34
CA CYS A 200 -11.26 -2.86 -6.63
C CYS A 200 -12.17 -3.31 -7.78
N GLN A 201 -12.23 -2.46 -8.80
CA GLN A 201 -12.93 -2.74 -10.05
C GLN A 201 -12.27 -3.94 -10.73
N GLY A 202 -13.02 -5.03 -10.92
CA GLY A 202 -12.52 -6.33 -11.37
C GLY A 202 -12.94 -7.48 -10.44
N THR A 203 -13.00 -7.22 -9.13
CA THR A 203 -13.49 -8.20 -8.13
C THR A 203 -14.92 -8.65 -8.43
N GLY A 204 -15.76 -7.69 -8.86
CA GLY A 204 -17.15 -7.96 -9.22
C GLY A 204 -17.28 -8.95 -10.38
N MET A 205 -16.41 -8.87 -11.39
CA MET A 205 -16.46 -9.78 -12.54
C MET A 205 -16.20 -11.22 -12.11
N VAL A 206 -15.15 -11.47 -11.33
CA VAL A 206 -14.81 -12.83 -10.85
C VAL A 206 -15.95 -13.40 -9.99
N ALA A 207 -16.45 -12.62 -9.03
CA ALA A 207 -17.53 -13.04 -8.16
C ALA A 207 -18.83 -13.33 -8.91
N ALA A 208 -19.17 -12.50 -9.91
CA ALA A 208 -20.36 -12.69 -10.72
C ALA A 208 -20.23 -13.92 -11.62
N SER A 209 -19.05 -14.19 -12.19
CA SER A 209 -18.81 -15.40 -13.00
C SER A 209 -18.87 -16.67 -12.15
N LEU A 210 -18.39 -16.65 -10.91
CA LEU A 210 -18.57 -17.75 -9.96
C LEU A 210 -20.04 -17.98 -9.62
N LEU A 211 -20.82 -16.92 -9.43
CA LEU A 211 -22.25 -16.98 -9.13
C LEU A 211 -23.10 -17.64 -10.22
N LEU A 212 -22.61 -17.70 -11.47
CA LEU A 212 -23.28 -18.44 -12.54
C LEU A 212 -23.27 -19.96 -12.28
N PHE A 213 -22.28 -20.46 -11.55
CA PHE A 213 -22.02 -21.91 -11.41
C PHE A 213 -22.09 -22.42 -9.97
N LEU A 214 -22.01 -21.52 -9.00
CA LEU A 214 -21.94 -21.85 -7.57
C LEU A 214 -23.09 -21.22 -6.81
N GLU A 215 -23.50 -21.88 -5.72
CA GLU A 215 -24.36 -21.26 -4.73
C GLU A 215 -23.68 -20.02 -4.12
N GLU A 216 -24.48 -19.04 -3.70
CA GLU A 216 -23.99 -17.73 -3.28
C GLU A 216 -22.91 -17.80 -2.19
N GLU A 217 -23.13 -18.63 -1.17
CA GLU A 217 -22.15 -18.83 -0.11
C GLU A 217 -20.87 -19.49 -0.62
N ASP A 218 -20.98 -20.46 -1.53
CA ASP A 218 -19.82 -21.15 -2.08
C ASP A 218 -19.01 -20.20 -2.98
N ALA A 219 -19.67 -19.34 -3.76
CA ALA A 219 -19.00 -18.27 -4.51
C ALA A 219 -18.26 -17.28 -3.58
N PHE A 220 -18.81 -16.96 -2.42
CA PHE A 220 -18.13 -16.12 -1.42
C PHE A 220 -16.85 -16.79 -0.88
N TRP A 221 -16.93 -18.05 -0.46
CA TRP A 221 -15.77 -18.79 0.03
C TRP A 221 -14.73 -19.05 -1.07
N MET A 222 -15.20 -19.21 -2.30
CA MET A 222 -14.31 -19.27 -3.45
C MET A 222 -13.51 -17.99 -3.63
N MET A 223 -14.16 -16.83 -3.55
CA MET A 223 -13.46 -15.54 -3.60
C MET A 223 -12.46 -15.39 -2.45
N CYS A 224 -12.78 -15.88 -1.24
CA CYS A 224 -11.83 -15.89 -0.13
C CYS A 224 -10.60 -16.75 -0.42
N ALA A 225 -10.77 -17.94 -0.98
CA ALA A 225 -9.65 -18.79 -1.42
C ALA A 225 -8.82 -18.13 -2.52
N ILE A 226 -9.47 -17.47 -3.50
CA ILE A 226 -8.75 -16.73 -4.55
C ILE A 226 -7.86 -15.66 -3.92
N ILE A 227 -8.43 -14.80 -3.06
CA ILE A 227 -7.74 -13.67 -2.43
C ILE A 227 -6.59 -14.11 -1.51
N GLU A 228 -6.77 -15.19 -0.75
CA GLU A 228 -5.82 -15.59 0.30
C GLU A 228 -4.75 -16.57 -0.18
N GLU A 229 -5.08 -17.43 -1.16
CA GLU A 229 -4.27 -18.63 -1.47
C GLU A 229 -3.86 -18.73 -2.94
N LEU A 230 -4.68 -18.27 -3.89
CA LEU A 230 -4.42 -18.52 -5.32
C LEU A 230 -3.66 -17.40 -6.03
N VAL A 231 -3.84 -16.14 -5.59
CA VAL A 231 -3.13 -14.97 -6.14
C VAL A 231 -2.25 -14.31 -5.08
N PRO A 232 -1.21 -13.55 -5.50
CA PRO A 232 -0.37 -12.79 -4.58
C PRO A 232 -1.16 -11.83 -3.67
N ALA A 233 -0.59 -11.48 -2.52
CA ALA A 233 -1.19 -10.47 -1.65
C ALA A 233 -1.36 -9.12 -2.38
N SER A 234 -2.35 -8.33 -1.95
CA SER A 234 -2.65 -7.02 -2.55
C SER A 234 -2.97 -7.07 -4.05
N TYR A 235 -3.47 -8.20 -4.55
CA TYR A 235 -3.92 -8.32 -5.95
C TYR A 235 -5.17 -7.49 -6.24
N PHE A 236 -6.13 -7.50 -5.30
CA PHE A 236 -7.39 -6.76 -5.37
C PHE A 236 -7.40 -5.51 -4.48
N SER A 237 -6.25 -5.08 -3.95
CA SER A 237 -6.18 -3.87 -3.13
C SER A 237 -6.28 -2.61 -4.01
N THR A 238 -6.48 -1.45 -3.39
CA THR A 238 -6.45 -0.15 -4.08
C THR A 238 -5.13 0.14 -4.78
N THR A 239 -4.02 -0.39 -4.27
CA THR A 239 -2.68 -0.23 -4.87
C THR A 239 -2.40 -1.23 -5.99
N LEU A 240 -3.20 -2.31 -6.13
CA LEU A 240 -3.03 -3.35 -7.14
C LEU A 240 -1.60 -3.95 -7.21
N MET A 241 -0.87 -3.92 -6.10
CA MET A 241 0.55 -4.29 -6.06
C MET A 241 0.81 -5.73 -6.47
N GLY A 242 -0.09 -6.65 -6.10
CA GLY A 242 0.01 -8.05 -6.48
C GLY A 242 -0.06 -8.24 -8.00
N VAL A 243 -1.05 -7.62 -8.65
CA VAL A 243 -1.23 -7.76 -10.10
C VAL A 243 -0.16 -6.99 -10.89
N GLN A 244 0.26 -5.81 -10.42
CA GLN A 244 1.38 -5.06 -11.01
C GLN A 244 2.69 -5.85 -10.96
N THR A 245 2.93 -6.58 -9.86
CA THR A 245 4.07 -7.50 -9.74
C THR A 245 3.98 -8.57 -10.83
N ASP A 246 2.82 -9.19 -11.00
CA ASP A 246 2.61 -10.21 -12.02
C ASP A 246 2.75 -9.64 -13.45
N GLN A 247 2.40 -8.37 -13.70
CA GLN A 247 2.68 -7.73 -15.00
C GLN A 247 4.19 -7.62 -15.27
N ARG A 248 5.00 -7.26 -14.26
CA ARG A 248 6.47 -7.21 -14.41
C ARG A 248 7.07 -8.61 -14.59
N VAL A 249 6.54 -9.62 -13.90
CA VAL A 249 6.93 -11.02 -14.09
C VAL A 249 6.61 -11.48 -15.51
N LEU A 250 5.41 -11.20 -16.01
CA LEU A 250 5.01 -11.54 -17.39
C LEU A 250 5.95 -10.88 -18.40
N ARG A 251 6.29 -9.61 -18.22
CA ARG A 251 7.23 -8.90 -19.08
C ARG A 251 8.59 -9.61 -19.15
N GLN A 252 9.11 -10.06 -18.02
CA GLN A 252 10.36 -10.82 -17.94
C GLN A 252 10.25 -12.20 -18.61
N LEU A 253 9.10 -12.87 -18.46
CA LEU A 253 8.86 -14.15 -19.13
C LEU A 253 8.78 -13.98 -20.65
N ILE A 254 8.21 -12.90 -21.16
CA ILE A 254 8.17 -12.61 -22.60
C ILE A 254 9.59 -12.45 -23.16
N VAL A 255 10.49 -11.75 -22.45
CA VAL A 255 11.92 -11.66 -22.83
C VAL A 255 12.55 -13.04 -22.96
N GLN A 256 12.20 -13.96 -22.05
CA GLN A 256 12.79 -15.30 -22.00
C GLN A 256 12.19 -16.26 -23.04
N TYR A 257 10.87 -16.25 -23.20
CA TYR A 257 10.13 -17.26 -23.95
C TYR A 257 9.68 -16.80 -25.33
N LEU A 258 9.50 -15.49 -25.54
CA LEU A 258 9.02 -14.88 -26.80
C LEU A 258 9.89 -13.65 -27.18
N PRO A 259 11.20 -13.83 -27.43
CA PRO A 259 12.13 -12.71 -27.64
C PRO A 259 11.87 -11.92 -28.93
N ARG A 260 11.24 -12.53 -29.95
CA ARG A 260 10.85 -11.81 -31.17
C ARG A 260 9.72 -10.83 -30.87
N LEU A 261 8.71 -11.28 -30.13
CA LEU A 261 7.65 -10.41 -29.64
C LEU A 261 8.17 -9.32 -28.71
N ASP A 262 9.09 -9.64 -27.79
CA ASP A 262 9.75 -8.64 -26.92
C ASP A 262 10.36 -7.49 -27.74
N LYS A 263 11.14 -7.83 -28.77
CA LYS A 263 11.77 -6.86 -29.65
C LYS A 263 10.73 -5.98 -30.36
N LEU A 264 9.66 -6.58 -30.89
CA LEU A 264 8.57 -5.84 -31.52
C LEU A 264 7.92 -4.84 -30.55
N LEU A 265 7.61 -5.28 -29.32
CA LEU A 265 7.01 -4.41 -28.31
C LEU A 265 7.94 -3.23 -27.94
N GLN A 266 9.25 -3.44 -27.89
CA GLN A 266 10.23 -2.37 -27.63
C GLN A 266 10.36 -1.41 -28.82
N GLU A 267 10.42 -1.92 -30.06
CA GLU A 267 10.53 -1.10 -31.27
C GLU A 267 9.32 -0.17 -31.46
N HIS A 268 8.14 -0.64 -31.06
CA HIS A 268 6.88 0.10 -31.17
C HIS A 268 6.47 0.85 -29.89
N ASP A 269 7.28 0.79 -28.83
CA ASP A 269 7.02 1.37 -27.50
C ASP A 269 5.65 0.96 -26.91
N ILE A 270 5.32 -0.33 -27.00
CA ILE A 270 4.03 -0.87 -26.55
C ILE A 270 4.14 -1.36 -25.12
N GLU A 271 3.42 -0.67 -24.22
CA GLU A 271 3.26 -1.11 -22.84
C GLU A 271 2.17 -2.21 -22.73
N LEU A 272 2.61 -3.48 -22.74
CA LEU A 272 1.70 -4.63 -22.67
C LEU A 272 0.80 -4.63 -21.41
N SER A 273 1.25 -4.02 -20.31
CA SER A 273 0.51 -3.94 -19.05
C SER A 273 -0.88 -3.30 -19.22
N LEU A 274 -1.03 -2.37 -20.18
CA LEU A 274 -2.30 -1.70 -20.48
C LEU A 274 -3.37 -2.68 -21.00
N ILE A 275 -2.95 -3.82 -21.54
CA ILE A 275 -3.82 -4.87 -22.08
C ILE A 275 -3.94 -6.00 -21.06
N THR A 276 -2.82 -6.54 -20.61
CA THR A 276 -2.78 -7.79 -19.83
C THR A 276 -3.15 -7.62 -18.35
N LEU A 277 -3.18 -6.38 -17.82
CA LEU A 277 -3.56 -6.14 -16.43
C LEU A 277 -4.97 -6.65 -16.14
N HIS A 278 -5.95 -6.37 -17.01
CA HIS A 278 -7.32 -6.84 -16.81
C HIS A 278 -7.48 -8.36 -17.00
N TRP A 279 -6.65 -8.98 -17.84
CA TRP A 279 -6.64 -10.44 -18.01
C TRP A 279 -6.28 -11.12 -16.69
N PHE A 280 -5.22 -10.62 -16.04
CA PHE A 280 -4.74 -11.14 -14.78
C PHE A 280 -5.66 -10.78 -13.61
N LEU A 281 -6.11 -9.53 -13.53
CA LEU A 281 -6.98 -9.04 -12.45
C LEU A 281 -8.30 -9.82 -12.35
N THR A 282 -8.85 -10.22 -13.50
CA THR A 282 -10.11 -10.97 -13.55
C THR A 282 -9.90 -12.48 -13.74
N SER A 283 -8.66 -12.97 -13.72
CA SER A 283 -8.33 -14.37 -14.05
C SER A 283 -9.03 -14.83 -15.35
N PHE A 284 -8.93 -13.98 -16.38
CA PHE A 284 -9.55 -14.05 -17.70
C PHE A 284 -11.06 -13.87 -17.79
N ALA A 285 -11.79 -13.75 -16.67
CA ALA A 285 -13.25 -13.73 -16.66
C ALA A 285 -13.89 -12.60 -17.49
N SER A 286 -13.19 -11.48 -17.69
CA SER A 286 -13.70 -10.37 -18.50
C SER A 286 -13.35 -10.41 -19.98
N VAL A 287 -12.47 -11.32 -20.43
CA VAL A 287 -11.86 -11.23 -21.77
C VAL A 287 -12.01 -12.49 -22.63
N VAL A 288 -12.18 -13.67 -22.03
CA VAL A 288 -12.41 -14.91 -22.80
C VAL A 288 -13.88 -15.31 -22.79
N HIS A 289 -14.26 -16.09 -23.81
CA HIS A 289 -15.56 -16.77 -23.82
C HIS A 289 -15.69 -17.74 -22.63
N ILE A 290 -16.90 -17.85 -22.05
CA ILE A 290 -17.10 -18.59 -20.79
C ILE A 290 -16.73 -20.08 -20.88
N LYS A 291 -16.91 -20.72 -22.03
CA LYS A 291 -16.45 -22.12 -22.26
C LYS A 291 -14.95 -22.27 -22.09
N LEU A 292 -14.17 -21.30 -22.58
CA LEU A 292 -12.73 -21.26 -22.38
C LEU A 292 -12.40 -20.93 -20.92
N LEU A 293 -13.12 -19.98 -20.32
CA LEU A 293 -12.96 -19.62 -18.90
C LEU A 293 -13.09 -20.83 -17.98
N LEU A 294 -14.09 -21.68 -18.20
CA LEU A 294 -14.31 -22.90 -17.41
C LEU A 294 -13.08 -23.82 -17.43
N ARG A 295 -12.43 -23.98 -18.59
CA ARG A 295 -11.22 -24.80 -18.73
C ARG A 295 -10.01 -24.16 -18.07
N ILE A 296 -9.87 -22.84 -18.20
CA ILE A 296 -8.83 -22.07 -17.50
C ILE A 296 -9.01 -22.21 -15.98
N TRP A 297 -10.23 -22.10 -15.48
CA TRP A 297 -10.55 -22.16 -14.06
C TRP A 297 -10.41 -23.56 -13.47
N ASP A 298 -10.70 -24.62 -14.24
CA ASP A 298 -10.37 -26.00 -13.83
C ASP A 298 -8.89 -26.11 -13.42
N LEU A 299 -7.98 -25.52 -14.20
CA LEU A 299 -6.55 -25.52 -13.94
C LEU A 299 -6.12 -24.49 -12.89
N PHE A 300 -6.70 -23.29 -12.90
CA PHE A 300 -6.38 -22.24 -11.94
C PHE A 300 -6.72 -22.67 -10.51
N PHE A 301 -7.86 -23.32 -10.29
CA PHE A 301 -8.22 -23.84 -8.97
C PHE A 301 -7.42 -25.07 -8.57
N TYR A 302 -6.77 -25.77 -9.50
CA TYR A 302 -5.90 -26.91 -9.20
C TYR A 302 -4.44 -26.50 -8.97
N GLN A 303 -3.88 -25.66 -9.83
CA GLN A 303 -2.45 -25.35 -9.90
C GLN A 303 -2.10 -23.95 -9.38
N GLY A 304 -3.10 -23.07 -9.20
CA GLY A 304 -2.90 -21.69 -8.79
C GLY A 304 -2.53 -20.74 -9.95
N SER A 305 -2.08 -19.54 -9.60
CA SER A 305 -1.85 -18.44 -10.56
C SER A 305 -0.74 -18.68 -11.59
N LEU A 306 0.12 -19.70 -11.43
CA LEU A 306 1.11 -20.10 -12.43
C LEU A 306 0.48 -20.32 -13.81
N VAL A 307 -0.71 -20.94 -13.87
CA VAL A 307 -1.38 -21.26 -15.13
C VAL A 307 -1.71 -20.00 -15.93
N LEU A 308 -1.96 -18.86 -15.26
CA LEU A 308 -2.30 -17.61 -15.94
C LEU A 308 -1.15 -17.14 -16.83
N PHE A 309 0.10 -17.25 -16.34
CA PHE A 309 1.29 -16.96 -17.15
C PHE A 309 1.46 -17.91 -18.33
N GLN A 310 1.30 -19.21 -18.09
CA GLN A 310 1.45 -20.21 -19.16
C GLN A 310 0.44 -19.99 -20.29
N LEU A 311 -0.81 -19.72 -19.93
CA LEU A 311 -1.88 -19.42 -20.88
C LEU A 311 -1.65 -18.11 -21.61
N THR A 312 -1.20 -17.04 -20.93
CA THR A 312 -0.85 -15.79 -21.60
C THR A 312 0.29 -15.99 -22.60
N LEU A 313 1.36 -16.70 -22.24
CA LEU A 313 2.46 -16.98 -23.16
C LEU A 313 2.01 -17.86 -24.33
N GLY A 314 1.14 -18.84 -24.09
CA GLY A 314 0.52 -19.63 -25.16
C GLY A 314 -0.28 -18.77 -26.13
N MET A 315 -1.17 -17.91 -25.61
CA MET A 315 -1.97 -16.96 -26.39
C MET A 315 -1.11 -16.03 -27.25
N LEU A 316 -0.06 -15.45 -26.66
CA LEU A 316 0.88 -14.57 -27.37
C LEU A 316 1.68 -15.32 -28.44
N SER A 317 2.12 -16.55 -28.14
CA SER A 317 2.84 -17.41 -29.09
C SER A 317 1.99 -17.76 -30.31
N MET A 318 0.71 -18.11 -30.13
CA MET A 318 -0.21 -18.41 -31.23
C MET A 318 -0.38 -17.25 -32.22
N LYS A 319 -0.17 -16.02 -31.77
CA LYS A 319 -0.35 -14.79 -32.54
C LYS A 319 0.95 -14.08 -32.87
N GLU A 320 2.10 -14.64 -32.50
CA GLU A 320 3.40 -13.98 -32.64
C GLU A 320 3.68 -13.58 -34.10
N ASP A 321 3.44 -14.47 -35.06
CA ASP A 321 3.71 -14.17 -36.47
C ASP A 321 2.75 -13.10 -37.06
N GLU A 322 1.49 -13.05 -36.60
CA GLU A 322 0.53 -12.01 -37.00
C GLU A 322 0.93 -10.65 -36.42
N LEU A 323 1.37 -10.62 -35.16
CA LEU A 323 1.85 -9.42 -34.49
C LEU A 323 3.09 -8.85 -35.17
N ILE A 324 4.04 -9.70 -35.55
CA ILE A 324 5.28 -9.27 -36.22
C ILE A 324 5.02 -8.72 -37.62
N GLN A 325 3.97 -9.20 -38.30
CA GLN A 325 3.59 -8.72 -39.64
C GLN A 325 2.75 -7.44 -39.60
N SER A 326 2.34 -6.98 -38.42
CA SER A 326 1.52 -5.78 -38.28
C SER A 326 2.28 -4.51 -38.69
N GLU A 327 1.60 -3.62 -39.41
CA GLU A 327 2.23 -2.46 -40.05
C GLU A 327 2.56 -1.31 -39.09
N ASN A 328 1.86 -1.21 -37.96
CA ASN A 328 1.98 -0.10 -37.03
C ASN A 328 1.57 -0.48 -35.59
N SER A 329 1.92 0.38 -34.63
CA SER A 329 1.67 0.15 -33.19
C SER A 329 0.19 -0.01 -32.85
N ALA A 330 -0.72 0.67 -33.56
CA ALA A 330 -2.15 0.56 -33.32
C ALA A 330 -2.72 -0.80 -33.75
N SER A 331 -2.26 -1.33 -34.89
CA SER A 331 -2.59 -2.68 -35.34
C SER A 331 -2.11 -3.72 -34.32
N ILE A 332 -0.86 -3.61 -33.85
CA ILE A 332 -0.31 -4.51 -32.83
C ILE A 332 -1.15 -4.46 -31.55
N PHE A 333 -1.49 -3.25 -31.07
CA PHE A 333 -2.30 -3.07 -29.86
C PHE A 333 -3.70 -3.70 -29.99
N ASN A 334 -4.35 -3.51 -31.14
CA ASN A 334 -5.66 -4.09 -31.41
C ASN A 334 -5.59 -5.61 -31.48
N THR A 335 -4.65 -6.17 -32.24
CA THR A 335 -4.44 -7.62 -32.32
C THR A 335 -4.15 -8.21 -30.94
N LEU A 336 -3.28 -7.59 -30.13
CA LEU A 336 -3.00 -8.02 -28.75
C LEU A 336 -4.26 -7.99 -27.87
N SER A 337 -5.08 -6.95 -27.99
CA SER A 337 -6.31 -6.79 -27.20
C SER A 337 -7.37 -7.84 -27.58
N ASP A 338 -7.42 -8.24 -28.85
CA ASP A 338 -8.39 -9.19 -29.38
C ASP A 338 -7.98 -10.66 -29.21
N ILE A 339 -6.71 -10.96 -28.84
CA ILE A 339 -6.24 -12.36 -28.72
C ILE A 339 -7.20 -13.23 -27.89
N PRO A 340 -7.65 -12.82 -26.67
CA PRO A 340 -8.46 -13.69 -25.83
C PRO A 340 -9.81 -14.07 -26.46
N SER A 341 -10.42 -13.19 -27.25
CA SER A 341 -11.71 -13.44 -27.92
C SER A 341 -11.56 -14.34 -29.15
N GLN A 342 -10.37 -14.34 -29.76
CA GLN A 342 -10.03 -15.17 -30.93
C GLN A 342 -9.61 -16.60 -30.57
N ILE A 343 -9.43 -16.93 -29.28
CA ILE A 343 -9.14 -18.31 -28.87
C ILE A 343 -10.43 -19.14 -28.89
N GLU A 344 -10.51 -20.06 -29.83
CA GLU A 344 -11.69 -20.92 -30.03
C GLU A 344 -11.55 -22.31 -29.38
N ASP A 345 -10.34 -22.80 -29.15
CA ASP A 345 -10.08 -24.17 -28.67
C ASP A 345 -9.13 -24.17 -27.47
N ALA A 346 -9.64 -24.62 -26.33
CA ALA A 346 -8.90 -24.70 -25.08
C ALA A 346 -7.74 -25.72 -25.15
N ASP A 347 -7.91 -26.85 -25.83
CA ASP A 347 -6.88 -27.89 -25.90
C ASP A 347 -5.73 -27.49 -26.83
N VAL A 348 -6.02 -26.73 -27.88
CA VAL A 348 -4.97 -26.08 -28.69
C VAL A 348 -4.18 -25.08 -27.85
N LEU A 349 -4.87 -24.18 -27.13
CA LEU A 349 -4.21 -23.22 -26.25
C LEU A 349 -3.36 -23.91 -25.19
N LEU A 350 -3.88 -24.94 -24.53
CA LEU A 350 -3.16 -25.67 -23.49
C LEU A 350 -1.92 -26.39 -24.03
N ARG A 351 -2.01 -27.01 -25.21
CA ARG A 351 -0.83 -27.62 -25.86
C ARG A 351 0.23 -26.58 -26.16
N GLU A 352 -0.17 -25.42 -26.68
CA GLU A 352 0.77 -24.35 -26.99
C GLU A 352 1.39 -23.74 -25.73
N ALA A 353 0.58 -23.47 -24.70
CA ALA A 353 1.04 -23.01 -23.39
C ALA A 353 2.06 -23.97 -22.77
N MET A 354 1.83 -25.28 -22.86
CA MET A 354 2.77 -26.29 -22.39
C MET A 354 4.02 -26.40 -23.26
N ARG A 355 3.90 -26.20 -24.59
CA ARG A 355 5.05 -26.17 -25.51
C ARG A 355 5.99 -25.00 -25.21
N VAL A 356 5.41 -23.82 -24.95
CA VAL A 356 6.16 -22.58 -24.71
C VAL A 356 6.68 -22.52 -23.28
N ALA A 357 5.81 -22.76 -22.29
CA ALA A 357 6.06 -22.47 -20.88
C ALA A 357 5.91 -23.70 -19.97
N GLY A 358 6.02 -24.92 -20.50
CA GLY A 358 5.86 -26.17 -19.72
C GLY A 358 6.95 -26.39 -18.67
N SER A 359 8.13 -25.78 -18.84
CA SER A 359 9.22 -25.81 -17.85
C SER A 359 9.10 -24.73 -16.77
N LEU A 360 8.13 -23.82 -16.88
CA LEU A 360 7.92 -22.76 -15.89
C LEU A 360 7.38 -23.37 -14.60
N THR A 361 8.08 -23.12 -13.50
CA THR A 361 7.72 -23.63 -12.17
C THR A 361 7.21 -22.51 -11.27
N ASP A 362 6.40 -22.89 -10.29
CA ASP A 362 5.88 -21.96 -9.29
C ASP A 362 7.01 -21.25 -8.53
N VAL A 363 8.09 -21.99 -8.21
CA VAL A 363 9.30 -21.44 -7.55
C VAL A 363 9.96 -20.34 -8.39
N ALA A 364 10.01 -20.51 -9.72
CA ALA A 364 10.58 -19.50 -10.61
C ALA A 364 9.72 -18.24 -10.65
N VAL A 365 8.40 -18.39 -10.78
CA VAL A 365 7.45 -17.27 -10.75
C VAL A 365 7.51 -16.55 -9.42
N GLU A 366 7.48 -17.27 -8.31
CA GLU A 366 7.55 -16.70 -6.96
C GLU A 366 8.88 -15.97 -6.69
N THR A 367 9.99 -16.48 -7.22
CA THR A 367 11.28 -15.79 -7.15
C THR A 367 11.25 -14.46 -7.90
N GLN A 368 10.67 -14.43 -9.11
CA GLN A 368 10.50 -13.18 -9.87
C GLN A 368 9.51 -12.24 -9.19
N ARG A 369 8.42 -12.75 -8.61
CA ARG A 369 7.46 -11.96 -7.83
C ARG A 369 8.14 -11.23 -6.68
N ARG A 370 8.93 -11.93 -5.86
CA ARG A 370 9.67 -11.29 -4.75
C ARG A 370 10.61 -10.20 -5.24
N LYS A 371 11.34 -10.47 -6.32
CA LYS A 371 12.24 -9.50 -6.95
C LYS A 371 11.48 -8.25 -7.43
N HIS A 372 10.44 -8.43 -8.24
CA HIS A 372 9.69 -7.31 -8.82
C HIS A 372 8.81 -6.57 -7.82
N LEU A 373 8.31 -7.27 -6.80
CA LEU A 373 7.62 -6.66 -5.67
C LEU A 373 8.58 -5.77 -4.88
N ALA A 374 9.81 -6.22 -4.60
CA ALA A 374 10.81 -5.39 -3.94
C ALA A 374 11.13 -4.14 -4.77
N TYR A 375 11.25 -4.26 -6.09
CA TYR A 375 11.39 -3.10 -6.97
C TYR A 375 10.17 -2.19 -6.95
N LEU A 376 8.95 -2.72 -7.06
CA LEU A 376 7.73 -1.92 -7.01
C LEU A 376 7.60 -1.19 -5.69
N ILE A 377 8.05 -1.77 -4.59
CA ILE A 377 7.98 -1.13 -3.28
C ILE A 377 9.11 -0.12 -3.08
N ALA A 378 10.28 -0.33 -3.69
CA ALA A 378 11.32 0.69 -3.75
C ALA A 378 10.91 1.87 -4.67
N ASP A 379 10.21 1.59 -5.78
CA ASP A 379 9.76 2.54 -6.80
C ASP A 379 8.53 3.33 -6.33
N GLN A 380 7.58 2.65 -5.67
CA GLN A 380 6.54 3.29 -4.86
C GLN A 380 7.07 3.80 -3.53
N GLY A 381 8.37 3.66 -3.25
CA GLY A 381 9.08 4.04 -2.01
C GLY A 381 9.18 5.55 -1.76
N GLN A 382 8.46 6.36 -2.54
CA GLN A 382 7.85 7.60 -2.06
C GLN A 382 6.62 7.40 -1.14
N LEU A 383 6.20 6.16 -0.84
CA LEU A 383 5.15 5.76 0.12
C LEU A 383 5.13 4.22 0.31
N LEU A 384 5.52 3.80 1.53
CA LEU A 384 5.34 2.49 2.19
C LEU A 384 6.51 1.49 2.12
N ASN A 385 7.22 1.43 3.24
CA ASN A 385 8.28 0.47 3.59
C ASN A 385 7.92 -0.99 3.32
N SER A 386 8.89 -1.74 2.80
CA SER A 386 8.85 -3.20 2.78
C SER A 386 9.95 -3.87 3.57
N SER A 387 9.51 -4.78 4.42
CA SER A 387 9.98 -6.18 4.41
C SER A 387 9.12 -7.10 5.30
N THR A 388 8.16 -6.56 6.08
CA THR A 388 7.38 -7.34 7.05
C THR A 388 5.97 -7.75 6.59
N THR A 389 5.46 -7.21 5.49
CA THR A 389 4.03 -7.31 5.11
C THR A 389 3.66 -8.61 4.38
N VAL A 390 4.60 -9.23 3.67
CA VAL A 390 4.31 -10.36 2.77
C VAL A 390 4.05 -11.67 3.55
N ASN A 391 4.71 -11.88 4.70
CA ASN A 391 4.56 -13.09 5.50
C ASN A 391 3.50 -12.99 6.61
N ASN A 392 2.97 -11.79 6.88
CA ASN A 392 2.06 -11.54 7.98
C ASN A 392 0.59 -11.42 7.58
N LEU A 393 0.22 -11.06 6.34
CA LEU A 393 -1.20 -10.88 5.99
C LEU A 393 -2.03 -12.17 6.10
N SER A 394 -1.52 -13.31 5.60
CA SER A 394 -2.19 -14.61 5.72
C SER A 394 -2.29 -15.10 7.18
N LYS A 395 -1.37 -14.67 8.05
CA LYS A 395 -1.39 -14.94 9.51
C LYS A 395 -2.26 -13.95 10.29
N ILE A 396 -2.41 -12.71 9.81
CA ILE A 396 -3.22 -11.64 10.42
C ILE A 396 -4.72 -11.91 10.19
N VAL A 397 -5.11 -12.45 9.03
CA VAL A 397 -6.50 -12.83 8.76
C VAL A 397 -6.93 -14.00 9.64
N ARG A 398 -6.07 -15.02 9.82
CA ARG A 398 -6.30 -16.14 10.76
C ARG A 398 -6.45 -15.70 12.23
N ARG A 399 -5.90 -14.54 12.62
CA ARG A 399 -5.97 -13.99 13.99
C ARG A 399 -7.05 -12.90 14.19
N ARG A 400 -7.57 -12.27 13.13
CA ARG A 400 -8.59 -11.20 13.23
C ARG A 400 -10.02 -11.75 13.35
N THR A 401 -10.31 -12.96 12.88
CA THR A 401 -11.62 -13.61 13.03
C THR A 401 -12.00 -13.82 14.52
N GLN A 402 -11.00 -14.04 15.38
CA GLN A 402 -11.20 -14.12 16.84
C GLN A 402 -11.44 -12.75 17.50
N ARG A 403 -10.84 -11.66 16.98
CA ARG A 403 -10.88 -10.33 17.61
C ARG A 403 -12.20 -9.56 17.44
N ARG A 404 -13.09 -9.93 16.50
CA ARG A 404 -14.40 -9.28 16.33
C ARG A 404 -15.55 -9.94 17.12
N LYS A 405 -15.30 -11.02 17.87
CA LYS A 405 -16.28 -11.56 18.84
C LYS A 405 -16.48 -10.63 20.05
N SER A 406 -15.51 -9.78 20.39
CA SER A 406 -15.52 -9.00 21.66
C SER A 406 -16.45 -7.78 21.68
N GLY A 407 -17.21 -7.49 20.62
CA GLY A 407 -18.09 -6.31 20.57
C GLY A 407 -19.53 -6.56 21.06
N ILE A 408 -20.00 -7.81 21.05
CA ILE A 408 -21.41 -8.14 21.33
C ILE A 408 -21.56 -9.14 22.50
N THR A 409 -20.53 -9.91 22.84
CA THR A 409 -20.53 -10.76 24.05
C THR A 409 -20.06 -10.04 25.32
N SER A 410 -19.45 -8.84 25.21
CA SER A 410 -18.94 -8.07 26.36
C SER A 410 -20.05 -7.46 27.24
N LEU A 411 -21.32 -7.69 26.91
CA LEU A 411 -22.47 -7.18 27.65
C LEU A 411 -23.08 -8.21 28.61
N LEU A 412 -22.60 -9.47 28.63
CA LEU A 412 -23.30 -10.53 29.38
C LEU A 412 -22.46 -11.40 30.32
N PHE A 413 -21.15 -11.59 30.15
CA PHE A 413 -20.38 -12.45 31.07
C PHE A 413 -18.96 -11.94 31.33
N GLY A 414 -18.67 -11.64 32.60
CA GLY A 414 -17.43 -11.03 33.07
C GLY A 414 -16.32 -12.03 33.35
N ASP A 415 -15.72 -12.59 32.30
CA ASP A 415 -14.52 -13.44 32.41
C ASP A 415 -13.38 -13.00 31.43
N ASP A 416 -13.44 -11.75 30.95
CA ASP A 416 -12.74 -11.25 29.74
C ASP A 416 -11.39 -10.51 29.96
N ASP A 417 -10.90 -10.36 31.20
CA ASP A 417 -9.78 -9.43 31.44
C ASP A 417 -8.41 -9.97 31.02
N LEU A 418 -8.18 -11.28 31.06
CA LEU A 418 -6.85 -11.85 30.82
C LEU A 418 -6.47 -11.95 29.33
N GLU A 419 -7.44 -12.29 28.45
CA GLU A 419 -7.19 -12.37 27.01
C GLU A 419 -7.14 -10.98 26.35
N ALA A 420 -7.97 -10.04 26.82
CA ALA A 420 -7.91 -8.65 26.39
C ALA A 420 -6.59 -7.98 26.77
N LEU A 421 -6.05 -8.27 27.97
CA LEU A 421 -4.71 -7.83 28.37
C LEU A 421 -3.62 -8.44 27.47
N LYS A 422 -3.67 -9.75 27.18
CA LYS A 422 -2.70 -10.39 26.27
C LYS A 422 -2.74 -9.77 24.88
N ALA A 423 -3.92 -9.51 24.32
CA ALA A 423 -4.08 -8.90 23.01
C ALA A 423 -3.57 -7.44 22.95
N LYS A 424 -3.72 -6.69 24.05
CA LYS A 424 -3.17 -5.33 24.20
C LYS A 424 -1.65 -5.34 24.31
N ASN A 425 -1.09 -6.25 25.11
CA ASN A 425 0.36 -6.41 25.27
C ASN A 425 1.03 -6.84 23.96
N ILE A 426 0.39 -7.70 23.16
CA ILE A 426 0.88 -8.09 21.83
C ILE A 426 0.94 -6.89 20.89
N LYS A 427 -0.09 -6.03 20.87
CA LYS A 427 -0.12 -4.84 20.00
C LYS A 427 0.89 -3.78 20.47
N GLN A 428 1.10 -3.63 21.77
CA GLN A 428 2.17 -2.77 22.29
C GLN A 428 3.55 -3.26 21.83
N THR A 429 3.79 -4.58 21.88
CA THR A 429 5.05 -5.17 21.41
C THR A 429 5.29 -4.90 19.92
N GLU A 430 4.25 -5.03 19.10
CA GLU A 430 4.29 -4.75 17.64
C GLU A 430 4.65 -3.27 17.37
N LEU A 431 3.95 -2.34 18.02
CA LEU A 431 4.19 -0.91 17.83
C LEU A 431 5.61 -0.48 18.23
N VAL A 432 6.15 -1.05 19.31
CA VAL A 432 7.54 -0.78 19.73
C VAL A 432 8.55 -1.41 18.76
N ALA A 433 8.27 -2.60 18.22
CA ALA A 433 9.11 -3.24 17.22
C ALA A 433 9.16 -2.41 15.92
N ASP A 434 8.01 -1.92 15.45
CA ASP A 434 7.91 -1.06 14.26
C ASP A 434 8.67 0.25 14.47
N LEU A 435 8.53 0.87 15.64
CA LEU A 435 9.29 2.08 15.99
C LEU A 435 10.80 1.82 16.03
N ARG A 436 11.24 0.72 16.65
CA ARG A 436 12.66 0.35 16.71
C ARG A 436 13.23 0.15 15.31
N GLU A 437 12.51 -0.54 14.44
CA GLU A 437 12.97 -0.76 13.07
C GLU A 437 13.05 0.57 12.29
N ALA A 438 12.07 1.46 12.44
CA ALA A 438 12.12 2.80 11.85
C ALA A 438 13.36 3.59 12.31
N ILE A 439 13.68 3.55 13.61
CA ILE A 439 14.87 4.18 14.18
C ILE A 439 16.16 3.59 13.61
N LEU A 440 16.22 2.26 13.49
CA LEU A 440 17.38 1.57 12.94
C LEU A 440 17.59 1.86 11.46
N GLN A 441 16.52 2.03 10.67
CA GLN A 441 16.65 2.40 9.26
C GLN A 441 17.25 3.80 9.10
N VAL A 442 16.77 4.77 9.89
CA VAL A 442 17.36 6.12 9.94
C VAL A 442 18.83 6.04 10.37
N ALA A 443 19.15 5.31 11.43
CA ALA A 443 20.53 5.21 11.93
C ALA A 443 21.49 4.52 10.93
N ARG A 444 21.04 3.44 10.27
CA ARG A 444 21.81 2.74 9.23
C ARG A 444 22.06 3.61 8.00
N HIS A 445 21.11 4.47 7.65
CA HIS A 445 21.30 5.48 6.60
C HIS A 445 22.47 6.41 6.93
N PHE A 446 22.54 6.93 8.16
CA PHE A 446 23.68 7.76 8.60
C PHE A 446 25.01 7.01 8.55
N GLN A 447 25.04 5.73 8.94
CA GLN A 447 26.24 4.90 8.86
C GLN A 447 26.67 4.62 7.40
N CYS A 448 25.72 4.50 6.48
CA CYS A 448 25.99 4.25 5.06
C CYS A 448 26.50 5.49 4.33
N VAL A 449 25.88 6.64 4.60
CA VAL A 449 26.11 7.88 3.84
C VAL A 449 27.27 8.72 4.40
N ASP A 450 27.52 8.67 5.72
CA ASP A 450 28.60 9.42 6.36
C ASP A 450 29.50 8.48 7.19
N PRO A 451 30.72 8.15 6.69
CA PRO A 451 31.63 7.21 7.34
C PRO A 451 32.01 7.54 8.78
N LYS A 452 31.86 8.80 9.22
CA LYS A 452 32.09 9.22 10.61
C LYS A 452 31.13 8.53 11.58
N ASN A 453 29.99 8.05 11.09
CA ASN A 453 28.95 7.44 11.89
C ASN A 453 29.07 5.92 12.01
N CYS A 454 29.93 5.25 11.24
CA CYS A 454 30.06 3.79 11.20
C CYS A 454 30.36 3.15 12.57
N SER A 455 31.06 3.87 13.46
CA SER A 455 31.42 3.38 14.79
C SER A 455 30.38 3.68 15.87
N ILE A 456 29.27 4.34 15.52
CA ILE A 456 28.22 4.68 16.48
C ILE A 456 27.43 3.41 16.85
N ASP A 457 27.40 3.08 18.14
CA ASP A 457 26.57 1.99 18.66
C ASP A 457 25.07 2.32 18.55
N LEU A 458 24.33 1.44 17.89
CA LEU A 458 22.88 1.57 17.67
C LEU A 458 22.06 0.89 18.77
N THR A 459 22.70 0.26 19.75
CA THR A 459 22.02 -0.41 20.84
C THR A 459 21.41 0.62 21.79
N PRO A 460 20.08 0.61 22.02
CA PRO A 460 19.46 1.48 23.01
C PRO A 460 19.90 1.08 24.43
N ASP A 461 20.30 2.08 25.22
CA ASP A 461 20.67 1.90 26.62
C ASP A 461 19.44 2.11 27.52
N TYR A 462 19.00 1.04 28.19
CA TYR A 462 17.87 1.05 29.13
C TYR A 462 18.28 1.20 30.60
N SER A 463 19.55 1.49 30.87
CA SER A 463 20.03 1.68 32.24
C SER A 463 19.50 2.98 32.86
N MET A 464 19.28 2.96 34.18
CA MET A 464 18.84 4.14 34.92
C MET A 464 19.90 5.25 34.91
N GLU A 465 21.17 4.88 34.85
CA GLU A 465 22.31 5.80 34.74
C GLU A 465 22.31 6.53 33.39
N SER A 466 21.89 5.88 32.30
CA SER A 466 21.69 6.58 31.02
C SER A 466 20.57 7.62 31.11
N HIS A 467 19.45 7.29 31.76
CA HIS A 467 18.33 8.22 31.92
C HIS A 467 18.70 9.47 32.73
N GLN A 468 19.45 9.31 33.82
CA GLN A 468 19.85 10.43 34.68
C GLN A 468 20.76 11.44 33.96
N ARG A 469 21.49 11.00 32.93
CA ARG A 469 22.40 11.83 32.14
C ARG A 469 21.74 12.56 30.97
N ASP A 470 20.47 12.30 30.65
CA ASP A 470 19.81 12.86 29.47
C ASP A 470 19.82 14.41 29.47
N HIS A 471 19.52 15.02 30.61
CA HIS A 471 19.52 16.48 30.74
C HIS A 471 20.93 17.08 30.67
N GLU A 472 21.91 16.45 31.31
CA GLU A 472 23.32 16.88 31.26
C GLU A 472 23.87 16.80 29.83
N ASN A 473 23.58 15.71 29.12
CA ASN A 473 23.96 15.51 27.72
C ASN A 473 23.31 16.56 26.81
N TYR A 474 22.03 16.88 27.03
CA TYR A 474 21.34 17.93 26.32
C TYR A 474 22.00 19.30 26.53
N VAL A 475 22.28 19.68 27.78
CA VAL A 475 22.92 20.95 28.12
C VAL A 475 24.34 21.02 27.53
N ALA A 476 25.10 19.93 27.58
CA ALA A 476 26.44 19.85 26.99
C ALA A 476 26.41 20.04 25.47
N CYS A 477 25.50 19.36 24.77
CA CYS A 477 25.34 19.50 23.32
C CYS A 477 24.84 20.91 22.93
N SER A 478 23.90 21.47 23.70
CA SER A 478 23.34 22.79 23.40
C SER A 478 24.34 23.94 23.60
N ARG A 479 25.35 23.77 24.47
CA ARG A 479 26.42 24.76 24.69
C ARG A 479 27.46 24.79 23.57
N ASN A 480 27.54 23.74 22.74
CA ASN A 480 28.56 23.58 21.70
C ASN A 480 28.06 23.91 20.28
N ARG A 481 26.95 24.64 20.12
CA ARG A 481 26.44 25.08 18.80
C ARG A 481 27.48 25.96 18.08
N ARG A 482 27.94 25.53 16.91
CA ARG A 482 28.85 26.30 16.06
C ARG A 482 28.11 26.78 14.80
N ARG A 483 27.91 28.10 14.72
CA ARG A 483 27.37 28.79 13.55
C ARG A 483 28.12 28.41 12.29
N ARG A 484 27.42 28.21 11.17
CA ARG A 484 28.03 27.86 9.89
C ARG A 484 27.44 28.66 8.74
N ALA A 485 28.23 28.85 7.70
CA ALA A 485 27.83 29.50 6.47
C ALA A 485 28.27 28.68 5.27
N LYS A 486 27.48 28.69 4.20
CA LYS A 486 27.85 28.16 2.90
C LYS A 486 28.42 29.28 2.04
N ALA A 487 29.60 29.09 1.49
CA ALA A 487 30.18 30.01 0.53
C ALA A 487 29.33 30.08 -0.74
N LEU A 488 28.88 31.28 -1.11
CA LEU A 488 28.15 31.55 -2.35
C LEU A 488 29.10 31.85 -3.53
N LEU A 489 30.32 32.27 -3.21
CA LEU A 489 31.37 32.70 -4.13
C LEU A 489 32.71 32.12 -3.69
N ASP A 490 33.68 32.10 -4.61
CA ASP A 490 35.08 31.86 -4.27
C ASP A 490 35.66 33.11 -3.60
N PHE A 491 36.49 32.92 -2.58
CA PHE A 491 37.24 33.98 -1.91
C PHE A 491 38.69 33.52 -1.77
N GLU A 492 39.59 34.12 -2.56
CA GLU A 492 41.01 33.80 -2.51
C GLU A 492 41.68 34.56 -1.38
N ARG A 493 42.44 33.82 -0.56
CA ARG A 493 43.26 34.37 0.52
C ARG A 493 44.47 35.11 -0.08
N HIS A 494 44.60 36.39 0.22
CA HIS A 494 45.75 37.22 -0.15
C HIS A 494 46.64 37.52 1.06
N ASP A 495 46.02 37.75 2.23
CA ASP A 495 46.72 38.05 3.47
C ASP A 495 46.61 36.92 4.51
N ASP A 496 47.48 36.97 5.53
CA ASP A 496 47.60 35.89 6.49
C ASP A 496 46.41 35.79 7.47
N ASP A 497 45.66 36.85 7.64
CA ASP A 497 44.48 36.95 8.49
C ASP A 497 43.17 36.64 7.75
N GLU A 498 43.19 36.47 6.43
CA GLU A 498 42.04 36.10 5.59
C GLU A 498 41.79 34.59 5.55
N LEU A 499 40.52 34.19 5.53
CA LEU A 499 40.10 32.80 5.35
C LEU A 499 39.67 32.55 3.90
N GLY A 500 40.54 31.96 3.09
CA GLY A 500 40.19 31.57 1.72
C GLY A 500 39.27 30.35 1.65
N PHE A 501 38.31 30.37 0.73
CA PHE A 501 37.35 29.28 0.50
C PHE A 501 36.83 29.28 -0.94
N ARG A 502 36.24 28.16 -1.36
CA ARG A 502 35.56 28.01 -2.65
C ARG A 502 34.05 28.05 -2.48
N LYS A 503 33.34 28.40 -3.54
CA LYS A 503 31.90 28.31 -3.64
C LYS A 503 31.43 26.90 -3.25
N ASN A 504 30.44 26.86 -2.38
CA ASN A 504 29.87 25.71 -1.68
C ASN A 504 30.67 25.15 -0.49
N ASP A 505 31.84 25.71 -0.13
CA ASP A 505 32.50 25.34 1.11
C ASP A 505 31.66 25.72 2.34
N ILE A 506 31.77 24.91 3.40
CA ILE A 506 31.05 25.08 4.65
C ILE A 506 32.00 25.65 5.70
N ILE A 507 31.82 26.92 6.03
CA ILE A 507 32.68 27.67 6.95
C ILE A 507 32.05 27.65 8.33
N THR A 508 32.84 27.34 9.36
CA THR A 508 32.43 27.46 10.76
C THR A 508 32.60 28.92 11.20
N ILE A 509 31.52 29.62 11.49
CA ILE A 509 31.50 31.00 11.96
C ILE A 509 31.87 31.03 13.45
N ILE A 510 32.94 31.75 13.76
CA ILE A 510 33.44 31.96 15.13
C ILE A 510 32.95 33.30 15.70
N SER A 511 32.81 34.34 14.87
CA SER A 511 32.36 35.66 15.32
C SER A 511 31.60 36.39 14.21
N GLN A 512 30.47 37.01 14.57
CA GLN A 512 29.64 37.88 13.72
C GLN A 512 29.46 39.27 14.33
N LYS A 513 30.44 39.72 15.14
CA LYS A 513 30.35 41.04 15.81
C LYS A 513 30.31 42.21 14.83
N ASP A 514 30.80 42.01 13.60
CA ASP A 514 30.81 42.99 12.53
C ASP A 514 29.84 42.55 11.41
N GLU A 515 29.08 43.49 10.86
CA GLU A 515 28.03 43.21 9.88
C GLU A 515 28.57 42.82 8.50
N HIS A 516 29.83 43.16 8.21
CA HIS A 516 30.45 43.00 6.89
C HIS A 516 31.61 42.01 6.89
N CYS A 517 32.27 41.83 8.04
CA CYS A 517 33.47 41.02 8.18
C CYS A 517 33.31 39.97 9.31
N TRP A 518 33.16 38.70 8.94
CA TRP A 518 33.01 37.62 9.92
C TRP A 518 34.32 36.86 10.10
N VAL A 519 34.52 36.27 11.28
CA VAL A 519 35.67 35.38 11.52
C VAL A 519 35.17 33.95 11.50
N GLY A 520 35.86 33.07 10.79
CA GLY A 520 35.51 31.66 10.75
C GLY A 520 36.70 30.73 10.59
N GLU A 521 36.38 29.44 10.50
CA GLU A 521 37.33 28.36 10.40
C GLU A 521 36.90 27.36 9.32
N LEU A 522 37.85 26.97 8.47
CA LEU A 522 37.70 25.98 7.42
C LEU A 522 38.99 25.15 7.33
N ASN A 523 38.89 23.82 7.39
CA ASN A 523 40.03 22.90 7.33
C ASN A 523 41.16 23.20 8.35
N GLY A 524 40.79 23.70 9.54
CA GLY A 524 41.73 24.07 10.60
C GLY A 524 42.45 25.41 10.39
N LEU A 525 42.19 26.10 9.28
CA LEU A 525 42.61 27.49 9.05
C LEU A 525 41.54 28.43 9.57
N ARG A 526 41.97 29.51 10.24
CA ARG A 526 41.09 30.52 10.81
C ARG A 526 41.47 31.89 10.27
N GLY A 527 40.47 32.67 9.89
CA GLY A 527 40.66 34.02 9.36
C GLY A 527 39.33 34.74 9.20
N TRP A 528 39.39 36.00 8.78
CA TRP A 528 38.22 36.78 8.47
C TRP A 528 37.76 36.57 7.02
N PHE A 529 36.47 36.81 6.76
CA PHE A 529 35.90 36.78 5.43
C PHE A 529 34.67 37.69 5.29
N PRO A 530 34.32 38.13 4.06
CA PRO A 530 33.15 38.97 3.84
C PRO A 530 31.82 38.24 4.09
N ALA A 531 30.96 38.81 4.94
CA ALA A 531 29.65 38.25 5.26
C ALA A 531 28.74 38.07 4.03
N LYS A 532 28.86 38.93 3.02
CA LYS A 532 28.07 38.87 1.78
C LYS A 532 28.43 37.71 0.86
N PHE A 533 29.58 37.08 1.07
CA PHE A 533 30.09 36.00 0.23
C PHE A 533 29.57 34.64 0.69
N VAL A 534 28.82 34.63 1.79
CA VAL A 534 28.29 33.43 2.39
C VAL A 534 26.80 33.57 2.65
N GLU A 535 26.11 32.45 2.64
CA GLU A 535 24.75 32.32 3.13
C GLU A 535 24.83 31.62 4.48
N ILE A 536 24.24 32.22 5.53
CA ILE A 536 24.10 31.51 6.81
C ILE A 536 23.32 30.24 6.53
N LEU A 537 23.93 29.10 6.81
CA LEU A 537 23.19 27.85 6.78
C LEU A 537 22.22 27.92 7.94
N ASP A 538 20.94 27.78 7.63
CA ASP A 538 19.89 27.66 8.63
C ASP A 538 20.33 26.58 9.63
N GLU A 539 20.69 27.00 10.84
CA GLU A 539 21.20 26.11 11.88
C GLU A 539 20.05 25.29 12.44
N ARG A 540 19.52 24.41 11.59
CA ARG A 540 18.52 23.44 11.95
C ARG A 540 19.11 22.45 12.96
N SER A 541 20.38 22.03 12.81
CA SER A 541 21.07 21.13 13.74
C SER A 541 22.34 21.67 14.41
N LYS A 542 22.61 21.09 15.59
CA LYS A 542 23.78 21.33 16.44
C LYS A 542 25.11 20.92 15.79
N GLU A 543 25.10 19.89 14.93
CA GLU A 543 26.24 19.44 14.12
C GLU A 543 25.82 19.30 12.63
N TYR A 544 26.73 18.98 11.71
CA TYR A 544 26.36 18.81 10.28
C TYR A 544 26.81 17.45 9.84
N SER A 545 25.86 16.72 9.27
CA SER A 545 26.12 15.52 8.52
C SER A 545 25.33 15.62 7.23
N VAL A 546 26.00 15.36 6.11
CA VAL A 546 25.35 15.31 4.79
C VAL A 546 24.25 14.25 4.74
N ALA A 547 24.37 13.20 5.54
CA ALA A 547 23.38 12.13 5.66
C ALA A 547 22.05 12.61 6.27
N GLY A 548 22.10 13.66 7.09
CA GLY A 548 20.94 14.21 7.80
C GLY A 548 20.27 15.40 7.12
N ASP A 549 20.84 15.90 6.02
CA ASP A 549 20.40 17.11 5.34
C ASP A 549 19.42 16.77 4.20
N ASP A 550 18.16 17.18 4.34
CA ASP A 550 17.12 16.88 3.35
C ASP A 550 17.24 17.70 2.06
N SER A 551 18.08 18.73 2.04
CA SER A 551 18.41 19.45 0.81
C SER A 551 19.50 18.78 -0.03
N VAL A 552 20.25 17.84 0.57
CA VAL A 552 21.37 17.15 -0.07
C VAL A 552 21.09 15.66 -0.28
N THR A 553 20.50 15.01 0.72
CA THR A 553 20.23 13.56 0.69
C THR A 553 18.74 13.31 0.82
N GLU A 554 18.02 13.25 -0.31
CA GLU A 554 16.55 13.09 -0.32
C GLU A 554 16.07 11.86 0.46
N GLY A 555 16.85 10.77 0.50
CA GLY A 555 16.49 9.54 1.22
C GLY A 555 16.26 9.72 2.73
N VAL A 556 16.85 10.75 3.37
CA VAL A 556 16.59 11.02 4.79
C VAL A 556 15.14 11.50 5.01
N THR A 557 14.56 12.17 4.02
CA THR A 557 13.18 12.66 4.07
C THR A 557 12.19 11.51 4.09
N ASP A 558 12.36 10.52 3.22
CA ASP A 558 11.49 9.34 3.13
C ASP A 558 11.58 8.48 4.41
N LEU A 559 12.79 8.32 4.94
CA LEU A 559 12.99 7.60 6.20
C LEU A 559 12.33 8.34 7.38
N VAL A 560 12.53 9.64 7.52
CA VAL A 560 11.97 10.38 8.66
C VAL A 560 10.46 10.58 8.51
N ARG A 561 9.98 11.13 7.40
CA ARG A 561 8.56 11.47 7.22
C ARG A 561 7.70 10.29 6.79
N GLY A 562 8.25 9.36 6.00
CA GLY A 562 7.54 8.18 5.50
C GLY A 562 7.60 6.97 6.45
N THR A 563 8.57 6.91 7.37
CA THR A 563 8.77 5.73 8.23
C THR A 563 8.71 6.05 9.72
N LEU A 564 9.59 6.93 10.21
CA LEU A 564 9.68 7.26 11.62
C LEU A 564 8.44 8.01 12.13
N CYS A 565 7.97 9.01 11.39
CA CYS A 565 6.80 9.79 11.79
C CYS A 565 5.51 8.95 11.90
N PRO A 566 5.15 8.06 10.95
CA PRO A 566 4.00 7.16 11.10
C PRO A 566 4.13 6.17 12.27
N ALA A 567 5.32 5.65 12.53
CA ALA A 567 5.56 4.76 13.67
C ALA A 567 5.32 5.49 15.00
N LEU A 568 5.85 6.72 15.13
CA LEU A 568 5.59 7.56 16.30
C LEU A 568 4.13 7.96 16.42
N LYS A 569 3.48 8.35 15.32
CA LYS A 569 2.04 8.65 15.32
C LYS A 569 1.23 7.46 15.85
N SER A 570 1.55 6.23 15.43
CA SER A 570 0.87 5.01 15.89
C SER A 570 1.02 4.77 17.40
N ILE A 571 2.15 5.14 17.99
CA ILE A 571 2.37 5.14 19.44
C ILE A 571 1.45 6.17 20.13
N PHE A 572 1.38 7.40 19.61
CA PHE A 572 0.52 8.46 20.14
C PHE A 572 -0.98 8.23 19.89
N GLU A 573 -1.37 7.42 18.91
CA GLU A 573 -2.77 7.04 18.71
C GLU A 573 -3.17 5.86 19.61
N HIS A 574 -2.20 5.07 20.09
CA HIS A 574 -2.46 3.92 20.93
C HIS A 574 -2.96 4.33 22.32
N GLY A 575 -4.28 4.28 22.49
CA GLY A 575 -4.95 4.62 23.74
C GLY A 575 -5.41 6.06 23.84
N LEU A 576 -5.40 6.80 22.73
CA LEU A 576 -6.03 8.11 22.63
C LEU A 576 -7.56 7.97 22.80
N LYS A 577 -8.13 8.74 23.73
CA LYS A 577 -9.56 8.77 24.02
C LYS A 577 -10.32 9.48 22.91
N LYS A 578 -11.44 8.89 22.47
CA LYS A 578 -12.36 9.52 21.52
C LYS A 578 -13.39 10.38 22.29
N PRO A 579 -13.73 11.59 21.82
CA PRO A 579 -14.74 12.41 22.47
C PRO A 579 -16.12 11.72 22.45
N SER A 580 -16.83 11.77 23.57
CA SER A 580 -18.15 11.17 23.74
C SER A 580 -19.26 12.09 23.20
N LEU A 581 -20.05 11.55 22.26
CA LEU A 581 -21.36 12.02 21.75
C LEU A 581 -21.45 13.28 20.86
N LEU A 582 -20.49 14.20 20.86
CA LEU A 582 -20.49 15.34 19.91
C LEU A 582 -19.10 15.40 19.26
N GLY A 583 -18.98 14.94 18.01
CA GLY A 583 -17.72 14.60 17.35
C GLY A 583 -16.73 15.76 17.17
N GLY A 584 -15.93 16.03 18.20
CA GLY A 584 -14.75 16.89 18.10
C GLY A 584 -13.57 16.20 17.41
N PRO A 585 -12.61 16.97 16.86
CA PRO A 585 -11.40 16.42 16.28
C PRO A 585 -10.60 15.66 17.34
N CYS A 586 -10.12 14.45 16.98
CA CYS A 586 -9.33 13.59 17.86
C CYS A 586 -8.02 13.27 17.14
N HIS A 587 -6.92 13.90 17.57
CA HIS A 587 -5.62 13.77 16.93
C HIS A 587 -4.48 14.01 17.94
N PRO A 588 -3.35 13.28 17.86
CA PRO A 588 -2.18 13.50 18.72
C PRO A 588 -1.71 14.96 18.82
N TRP A 589 -1.81 15.71 17.72
CA TRP A 589 -1.42 17.14 17.67
C TRP A 589 -2.12 17.98 18.74
N LEU A 590 -3.41 17.76 18.97
CA LEU A 590 -4.19 18.54 19.95
C LEU A 590 -3.74 18.26 21.39
N PHE A 591 -3.39 17.01 21.68
CA PHE A 591 -2.78 16.65 22.96
C PHE A 591 -1.42 17.33 23.14
N ILE A 592 -0.56 17.28 22.11
CA ILE A 592 0.79 17.87 22.16
C ILE A 592 0.71 19.39 22.37
N GLU A 593 -0.20 20.06 21.67
CA GLU A 593 -0.44 21.50 21.80
C GLU A 593 -0.89 21.89 23.20
N GLU A 594 -1.84 21.14 23.78
CA GLU A 594 -2.30 21.38 25.15
C GLU A 594 -1.20 21.09 26.18
N ALA A 595 -0.49 19.95 26.05
CA ALA A 595 0.57 19.57 26.98
C ALA A 595 1.72 20.58 26.95
N ALA A 596 2.21 20.97 25.76
CA ALA A 596 3.28 21.96 25.63
C ALA A 596 2.91 23.31 26.24
N SER A 597 1.64 23.72 26.16
CA SER A 597 1.16 24.97 26.74
C SER A 597 1.09 24.89 28.27
N ARG A 598 0.64 23.76 28.83
CA ARG A 598 0.54 23.58 30.29
C ARG A 598 1.90 23.53 30.99
N GLU A 599 2.91 22.90 30.39
CA GLU A 599 4.23 22.77 31.02
C GLU A 599 4.93 24.12 31.23
N VAL A 600 4.57 25.15 30.46
CA VAL A 600 5.13 26.51 30.60
C VAL A 600 4.17 27.50 31.27
N GLU A 601 2.97 27.08 31.65
CA GLU A 601 1.89 27.97 32.13
C GLU A 601 2.27 28.71 33.43
N ARG A 602 2.97 28.03 34.35
CA ARG A 602 3.38 28.60 35.64
C ARG A 602 4.35 29.78 35.48
N ASP A 603 5.17 29.75 34.44
CA ASP A 603 6.25 30.70 34.18
C ASP A 603 6.01 31.46 32.85
N PHE A 604 4.75 31.52 32.40
CA PHE A 604 4.36 31.92 31.05
C PHE A 604 4.88 33.31 30.66
N ASP A 605 4.71 34.33 31.51
CA ASP A 605 5.14 35.69 31.20
C ASP A 605 6.66 35.77 31.01
N SER A 606 7.42 35.06 31.84
CA SER A 606 8.89 34.98 31.77
C SER A 606 9.36 34.26 30.51
N VAL A 607 8.72 33.12 30.18
CA VAL A 607 9.02 32.33 28.98
C VAL A 607 8.65 33.11 27.72
N TYR A 608 7.45 33.69 27.68
CA TYR A 608 6.94 34.45 26.55
C TYR A 608 7.79 35.71 26.30
N SER A 609 8.09 36.50 27.33
CA SER A 609 8.97 37.66 27.20
C SER A 609 10.35 37.27 26.64
N ARG A 610 10.96 36.19 27.14
CA ARG A 610 12.26 35.71 26.64
C ARG A 610 12.20 35.21 25.19
N LEU A 611 11.18 34.43 24.83
CA LEU A 611 11.00 33.93 23.46
C LEU A 611 10.75 35.06 22.45
N VAL A 612 9.97 36.07 22.84
CA VAL A 612 9.70 37.27 22.04
C VAL A 612 10.98 38.11 21.88
N LEU A 613 11.77 38.29 22.94
CA LEU A 613 13.05 39.00 22.88
C LEU A 613 14.06 38.29 21.97
N CYS A 614 14.23 36.97 22.08
CA CYS A 614 15.10 36.19 21.17
C CYS A 614 14.67 36.32 19.70
N LYS A 615 13.36 36.31 19.42
CA LYS A 615 12.82 36.45 18.04
C LYS A 615 12.97 37.87 17.48
N THR A 616 12.84 38.89 18.32
CA THR A 616 12.75 40.30 17.89
C THR A 616 14.13 40.96 17.78
N TYR A 617 15.05 40.64 18.69
CA TYR A 617 16.35 41.31 18.78
C TYR A 617 17.53 40.42 18.37
N ARG A 618 17.28 39.17 17.94
CA ARG A 618 18.33 38.16 17.65
C ARG A 618 19.35 38.02 18.81
N LEU A 619 18.89 38.29 20.03
CA LEU A 619 19.64 38.15 21.27
C LEU A 619 19.71 36.65 21.60
N ASP A 620 20.59 35.95 20.90
CA ASP A 620 21.16 34.69 21.39
C ASP A 620 22.25 34.97 22.46
N GLU A 621 22.40 36.24 22.84
CA GLU A 621 23.29 36.74 23.87
C GLU A 621 22.76 36.36 25.26
N ASP A 622 23.18 35.19 25.73
CA ASP A 622 23.79 34.97 27.06
C ASP A 622 23.81 33.48 27.43
N GLY A 623 24.25 32.59 26.52
CA GLY A 623 24.66 31.22 26.87
C GLY A 623 23.62 30.35 27.62
N LYS A 624 22.36 30.79 27.72
CA LYS A 624 21.32 30.16 28.53
C LYS A 624 20.54 29.20 27.64
N VAL A 625 20.89 27.93 27.75
CA VAL A 625 20.22 26.80 27.10
C VAL A 625 18.73 26.80 27.52
N LEU A 626 17.81 26.82 26.54
CA LEU A 626 16.37 26.66 26.80
C LEU A 626 16.12 25.31 27.45
N THR A 627 15.11 25.18 28.31
CA THR A 627 14.74 23.85 28.79
C THR A 627 13.99 23.07 27.69
N PRO A 628 13.94 21.72 27.74
CA PRO A 628 13.17 20.93 26.78
C PRO A 628 11.69 21.35 26.67
N GLU A 629 11.07 21.78 27.76
CA GLU A 629 9.70 22.28 27.85
C GLU A 629 9.54 23.61 27.09
N GLU A 630 10.44 24.56 27.34
CA GLU A 630 10.47 25.86 26.67
C GLU A 630 10.69 25.71 25.16
N LEU A 631 11.58 24.79 24.78
CA LEU A 631 11.88 24.47 23.39
C LEU A 631 10.71 23.78 22.69
N LEU A 632 10.02 22.85 23.37
CA LEU A 632 8.81 22.20 22.85
C LEU A 632 7.70 23.23 22.60
N TYR A 633 7.44 24.10 23.58
CA TYR A 633 6.45 25.18 23.44
C TYR A 633 6.79 26.09 22.25
N ARG A 634 8.04 26.55 22.17
CA ARG A 634 8.52 27.39 21.04
C ARG A 634 8.31 26.69 19.69
N ALA A 635 8.66 25.41 19.58
CA ALA A 635 8.53 24.64 18.34
C ALA A 635 7.07 24.47 17.92
N VAL A 636 6.17 24.14 18.87
CA VAL A 636 4.73 24.02 18.60
C VAL A 636 4.15 25.36 18.11
N GLN A 637 4.51 26.48 18.74
CA GLN A 637 4.07 27.81 18.30
C GLN A 637 4.60 28.17 16.91
N ALA A 638 5.86 27.85 16.62
CA ALA A 638 6.46 28.09 15.31
C ALA A 638 5.74 27.29 14.21
N VAL A 639 5.51 25.98 14.43
CA VAL A 639 4.77 25.12 13.50
C VAL A 639 3.34 25.64 13.32
N ASN A 640 2.63 25.96 14.41
CA ASN A 640 1.28 26.53 14.31
C ASN A 640 1.26 27.81 13.49
N MET A 641 2.19 28.73 13.69
CA MET A 641 2.25 29.99 12.96
C MET A 641 2.43 29.76 11.45
N THR A 642 3.40 28.93 11.02
CA THR A 642 3.67 28.71 9.59
C THR A 642 2.62 27.83 8.93
N HIS A 643 2.18 26.76 9.61
CA HIS A 643 1.27 25.76 9.05
C HIS A 643 -0.19 26.21 9.05
N ASN A 644 -0.62 27.00 10.04
CA ASN A 644 -1.97 27.60 10.00
C ASN A 644 -2.09 28.60 8.86
N ALA A 645 -1.06 29.42 8.63
CA ALA A 645 -1.02 30.36 7.50
C ALA A 645 -1.10 29.64 6.14
N ALA A 646 -0.60 28.41 6.07
CA ALA A 646 -0.67 27.55 4.88
C ALA A 646 -1.89 26.61 4.84
N HIS A 647 -2.80 26.68 5.81
CA HIS A 647 -3.95 25.77 5.97
C HIS A 647 -3.57 24.27 5.99
N ALA A 648 -2.40 23.94 6.54
CA ALA A 648 -1.90 22.57 6.58
C ALA A 648 -2.63 21.69 7.61
N GLN A 649 -2.76 20.40 7.30
CA GLN A 649 -3.40 19.39 8.14
C GLN A 649 -2.58 19.09 9.41
N MET A 650 -3.22 18.57 10.46
CA MET A 650 -2.55 18.23 11.73
C MET A 650 -1.45 17.16 11.59
N ASP A 651 -1.59 16.26 10.61
CA ASP A 651 -0.54 15.28 10.29
C ASP A 651 0.74 15.95 9.79
N VAL A 652 0.61 16.99 8.95
CA VAL A 652 1.74 17.77 8.46
C VAL A 652 2.42 18.48 9.63
N LYS A 653 1.64 19.10 10.52
CA LYS A 653 2.16 19.74 11.73
C LYS A 653 2.94 18.76 12.62
N LEU A 654 2.39 17.55 12.83
CA LEU A 654 3.03 16.51 13.63
C LEU A 654 4.37 16.08 13.02
N ARG A 655 4.41 15.85 11.70
CA ARG A 655 5.66 15.52 11.00
C ARG A 655 6.70 16.62 11.10
N SER A 656 6.29 17.88 10.91
CA SER A 656 7.17 19.04 11.03
C SER A 656 7.74 19.18 12.44
N LEU A 657 6.91 19.00 13.48
CA LEU A 657 7.39 19.01 14.87
C LEU A 657 8.40 17.90 15.13
N ILE A 658 8.15 16.66 14.67
CA ILE A 658 9.11 15.55 14.83
C ILE A 658 10.45 15.91 14.16
N CYS A 659 10.43 16.53 12.97
CA CYS A 659 11.64 16.99 12.30
C CYS A 659 12.39 18.04 13.12
N VAL A 660 11.69 19.01 13.72
CA VAL A 660 12.31 19.98 14.64
C VAL A 660 12.92 19.27 15.85
N GLY A 661 12.27 18.25 16.40
CA GLY A 661 12.78 17.48 17.54
C GLY A 661 14.04 16.67 17.21
N LEU A 662 14.17 16.18 15.97
CA LEU A 662 15.37 15.47 15.47
C LEU A 662 16.53 16.43 15.23
N ASN A 663 16.24 17.55 14.56
CA ASN A 663 17.16 18.66 14.33
C ASN A 663 17.79 19.17 15.65
N GLU A 664 16.96 19.29 16.68
CA GLU A 664 17.36 19.68 18.04
C GLU A 664 17.94 18.53 18.87
N GLN A 665 17.85 17.28 18.40
CA GLN A 665 18.24 16.06 19.12
C GLN A 665 17.54 15.91 20.48
N VAL A 666 16.27 16.32 20.59
CA VAL A 666 15.50 16.33 21.86
C VAL A 666 14.21 15.52 21.82
N LEU A 667 13.96 14.77 20.75
CA LEU A 667 12.68 14.04 20.58
C LEU A 667 12.35 13.10 21.76
N HIS A 668 13.37 12.44 22.34
CA HIS A 668 13.24 11.60 23.54
C HIS A 668 12.90 12.40 24.81
N LEU A 669 13.43 13.62 24.96
CA LEU A 669 13.09 14.54 26.05
C LEU A 669 11.70 15.12 25.88
N TRP A 670 11.30 15.45 24.65
CA TRP A 670 9.93 15.89 24.39
C TRP A 670 8.90 14.81 24.70
N LEU A 671 9.20 13.54 24.45
CA LEU A 671 8.32 12.45 24.89
C LEU A 671 8.19 12.43 26.42
N GLU A 672 9.28 12.62 27.15
CA GLU A 672 9.27 12.70 28.62
C GLU A 672 8.44 13.89 29.12
N VAL A 673 8.63 15.08 28.54
CA VAL A 673 7.83 16.28 28.87
C VAL A 673 6.33 16.00 28.66
N LEU A 674 5.97 15.43 27.50
CA LEU A 674 4.59 15.08 27.18
C LEU A 674 4.00 14.05 28.16
N CYS A 675 4.77 13.03 28.54
CA CYS A 675 4.32 11.99 29.49
C CYS A 675 4.29 12.50 30.95
N SER A 676 5.09 13.52 31.27
CA SER A 676 5.14 14.16 32.59
C SER A 676 3.97 15.10 32.84
N SER A 677 3.27 15.54 31.79
CA SER A 677 2.04 16.33 31.88
C SER A 677 0.84 15.49 32.32
N LEU A 678 0.89 14.94 33.54
CA LEU A 678 -0.02 13.90 34.03
C LEU A 678 -1.50 14.27 33.82
N GLN A 679 -1.93 15.46 34.22
CA GLN A 679 -3.32 15.89 34.07
C GLN A 679 -3.77 15.91 32.60
N THR A 680 -2.89 16.29 31.69
CA THR A 680 -3.17 16.33 30.24
C THR A 680 -3.19 14.91 29.67
N VAL A 681 -2.21 14.08 30.02
CA VAL A 681 -2.18 12.67 29.60
C VAL A 681 -3.42 11.94 30.10
N GLU A 682 -3.83 12.13 31.35
CA GLU A 682 -5.03 11.53 31.92
C GLU A 682 -6.30 11.99 31.21
N LYS A 683 -6.37 13.25 30.79
CA LYS A 683 -7.47 13.78 29.98
C LYS A 683 -7.56 13.08 28.62
N TRP A 684 -6.43 12.91 27.94
CA TRP A 684 -6.38 12.47 26.54
C TRP A 684 -6.21 10.96 26.34
N PHE A 685 -5.68 10.23 27.32
CA PHE A 685 -5.29 8.83 27.15
C PHE A 685 -5.89 7.87 28.17
N HIS A 686 -6.16 6.65 27.73
CA HIS A 686 -6.53 5.55 28.60
C HIS A 686 -5.31 5.03 29.40
N PRO A 687 -5.52 4.42 30.59
CA PRO A 687 -4.42 3.91 31.44
C PRO A 687 -3.50 2.90 30.76
N TRP A 688 -4.01 2.15 29.77
CA TRP A 688 -3.24 1.14 29.04
C TRP A 688 -2.43 1.72 27.86
N SER A 689 -2.48 3.03 27.61
CA SER A 689 -1.62 3.68 26.62
C SER A 689 -0.15 3.67 27.03
N PHE A 690 0.75 3.86 26.06
CA PHE A 690 2.16 4.06 26.37
C PHE A 690 2.37 5.32 27.22
N LEU A 691 1.70 6.42 26.87
CA LEU A 691 1.89 7.71 27.52
C LEU A 691 1.43 7.71 28.99
N ARG A 692 0.50 6.82 29.36
CA ARG A 692 0.00 6.68 30.74
C ARG A 692 0.55 5.44 31.47
N SER A 693 1.54 4.76 30.91
CA SER A 693 2.17 3.59 31.52
C SER A 693 3.69 3.73 31.53
N PRO A 694 4.45 2.94 32.32
CA PRO A 694 5.91 2.96 32.28
C PRO A 694 6.51 2.61 30.90
N GLY A 695 5.70 2.13 29.93
CA GLY A 695 6.15 1.80 28.58
C GLY A 695 6.71 3.00 27.79
N TRP A 696 6.37 4.25 28.14
CA TRP A 696 6.99 5.41 27.49
C TRP A 696 8.50 5.50 27.77
N VAL A 697 9.00 4.92 28.88
CA VAL A 697 10.44 4.88 29.21
C VAL A 697 11.19 4.04 28.17
N GLN A 698 10.61 2.91 27.76
CA GLN A 698 11.17 2.08 26.70
C GLN A 698 11.26 2.86 25.38
N ILE A 699 10.18 3.53 24.99
CA ILE A 699 10.12 4.36 23.78
C ILE A 699 11.15 5.50 23.84
N LYS A 700 11.32 6.14 25.00
CA LYS A 700 12.34 7.18 25.23
C LYS A 700 13.74 6.64 24.94
N CYS A 701 14.08 5.44 25.40
CA CYS A 701 15.38 4.82 25.13
C CYS A 701 15.60 4.51 23.64
N GLU A 702 14.58 4.03 22.94
CA GLU A 702 14.67 3.82 21.49
C GLU A 702 14.98 5.15 20.79
N LEU A 703 14.21 6.19 21.10
CA LEU A 703 14.35 7.52 20.48
C LEU A 703 15.70 8.18 20.77
N ARG A 704 16.30 7.91 21.94
CA ARG A 704 17.62 8.43 22.33
C ARG A 704 18.71 8.03 21.34
N VAL A 705 18.58 6.90 20.64
CA VAL A 705 19.55 6.47 19.62
C VAL A 705 19.69 7.53 18.52
N LEU A 706 18.59 8.19 18.14
CA LEU A 706 18.59 9.21 17.09
C LEU A 706 19.35 10.48 17.49
N CYS A 707 19.55 10.74 18.79
CA CYS A 707 20.28 11.92 19.27
C CYS A 707 21.79 11.85 19.00
N LYS A 708 22.29 10.69 18.57
CA LYS A 708 23.69 10.52 18.14
C LYS A 708 23.93 11.01 16.71
N PHE A 709 22.89 11.41 15.99
CA PHE A 709 22.95 11.83 14.58
C PHE A 709 22.53 13.28 14.40
N ALA A 710 23.13 13.96 13.42
CA ALA A 710 22.90 15.37 13.14
C ALA A 710 21.94 15.56 11.97
N PHE A 711 20.73 16.09 12.22
CA PHE A 711 19.66 16.24 11.22
C PHE A 711 19.48 17.69 10.77
N SER A 712 19.39 17.95 9.47
CA SER A 712 19.06 19.27 8.93
C SER A 712 17.81 19.16 8.07
N LEU A 713 16.66 18.96 8.73
CA LEU A 713 15.37 18.73 8.09
C LEU A 713 14.53 20.01 8.01
N SER A 714 13.97 20.33 6.85
CA SER A 714 13.07 21.45 6.64
C SER A 714 11.73 21.27 7.35
N GLN A 715 11.41 22.14 8.30
CA GLN A 715 10.09 22.17 8.93
C GLN A 715 8.96 22.56 7.96
N ASP A 716 9.29 23.22 6.85
CA ASP A 716 8.33 23.75 5.88
C ASP A 716 8.28 22.89 4.59
N TRP A 717 8.91 21.70 4.59
CA TRP A 717 9.03 20.81 3.43
C TRP A 717 7.69 20.52 2.72
N GLU A 718 6.65 20.28 3.51
CA GLU A 718 5.31 19.92 3.01
C GLU A 718 4.39 21.14 2.83
N LEU A 719 4.91 22.37 2.99
CA LEU A 719 4.16 23.60 2.79
C LEU A 719 4.28 24.11 1.34
N PRO A 720 3.26 24.82 0.81
CA PRO A 720 3.34 25.41 -0.51
C PRO A 720 4.48 26.43 -0.62
N VAL A 721 5.25 26.36 -1.71
CA VAL A 721 6.36 27.30 -1.99
C VAL A 721 5.83 28.74 -2.06
N LYS A 722 6.38 29.65 -1.22
CA LYS A 722 6.01 31.07 -1.24
C LYS A 722 6.43 31.70 -2.57
N ARG A 723 5.49 32.37 -3.26
CA ARG A 723 5.73 33.03 -4.56
C ARG A 723 6.78 34.17 -4.53
N GLU A 724 7.16 34.67 -3.34
CA GLU A 724 8.03 35.83 -3.17
C GLU A 724 9.53 35.56 -3.44
N GLU A 725 10.00 34.31 -3.39
CA GLU A 725 11.44 34.02 -3.60
C GLU A 725 11.87 34.02 -5.08
N LYS A 726 10.93 34.08 -6.03
CA LYS A 726 11.28 34.23 -7.47
C LYS A 726 11.75 35.63 -7.87
N GLU A 727 11.69 36.63 -6.97
CA GLU A 727 12.10 38.01 -7.29
C GLU A 727 13.54 38.38 -6.87
N LYS A 728 14.26 37.53 -6.13
CA LYS A 728 15.71 37.75 -5.90
C LYS A 728 16.53 37.19 -7.07
N LYS A 729 16.46 37.85 -8.22
CA LYS A 729 17.50 37.67 -9.26
C LYS A 729 18.84 38.14 -8.70
N PRO A 730 19.94 37.39 -8.85
CA PRO A 730 21.27 37.94 -8.61
C PRO A 730 21.45 39.17 -9.51
N LEU A 731 22.08 40.23 -8.97
CA LEU A 731 22.45 41.42 -9.73
C LEU A 731 23.18 40.97 -11.01
N LYS A 732 22.78 41.54 -12.16
CA LYS A 732 23.42 41.24 -13.46
C LYS A 732 24.94 41.42 -13.31
N GLU A 733 25.73 40.48 -13.85
CA GLU A 733 27.20 40.47 -13.80
C GLU A 733 27.83 41.83 -14.15
N GLY A 734 27.24 42.57 -15.08
CA GLY A 734 27.72 43.92 -15.46
C GLY A 734 27.58 45.00 -14.38
N VAL A 735 26.71 44.84 -13.38
CA VAL A 735 26.60 45.74 -12.22
C VAL A 735 27.61 45.35 -11.14
N GLN A 736 27.92 44.06 -11.03
CA GLN A 736 28.88 43.50 -10.07
C GLN A 736 30.34 43.87 -10.44
N ASP A 737 30.69 43.77 -11.73
CA ASP A 737 31.99 44.21 -12.24
C ASP A 737 32.20 45.73 -12.09
N MET A 738 31.13 46.51 -12.22
CA MET A 738 31.20 47.97 -12.07
C MET A 738 31.42 48.41 -10.61
N LEU A 739 30.84 47.68 -9.65
CA LEU A 739 30.98 47.96 -8.22
C LEU A 739 32.35 47.55 -7.67
N VAL A 740 32.95 46.47 -8.18
CA VAL A 740 34.30 46.01 -7.80
C VAL A 740 35.39 46.89 -8.42
N LYS A 741 35.20 47.34 -9.67
CA LYS A 741 36.22 48.10 -10.42
C LYS A 741 36.35 49.57 -10.01
N HIS A 742 35.39 50.13 -9.26
CA HIS A 742 35.37 51.56 -8.88
C HIS A 742 35.52 51.85 -7.37
N HIS A 743 35.80 50.86 -6.51
CA HIS A 743 36.03 51.06 -5.06
C HIS A 743 34.99 52.00 -4.38
N LEU A 744 33.72 51.91 -4.75
CA LEU A 744 32.68 52.88 -4.37
C LEU A 744 31.99 52.60 -3.02
N PHE A 745 32.71 52.05 -2.06
CA PHE A 745 32.32 52.12 -0.64
C PHE A 745 33.56 52.47 0.18
N SER A 746 33.83 53.78 0.27
CA SER A 746 34.59 54.31 1.40
C SER A 746 33.70 54.22 2.64
N TRP A 747 34.34 53.93 3.76
CA TRP A 747 33.81 54.10 5.10
C TRP A 747 33.25 55.53 5.30
N ASP A 748 32.34 55.64 6.26
CA ASP A 748 31.84 56.85 6.95
C ASP A 748 30.43 57.41 6.61
N ILE A 749 29.58 57.27 7.65
CA ILE A 749 28.75 58.30 8.32
C ILE A 749 27.25 58.43 7.97
N ASP A 750 26.47 58.18 9.04
CA ASP A 750 25.16 58.71 9.48
C ASP A 750 23.92 58.69 8.57
N GLY A 751 22.90 57.97 9.06
CA GLY A 751 21.50 58.05 8.61
C GLY A 751 20.65 56.91 9.13
#